data_AF-A0A964JP62-F1
#
_entry.id   AF-A0A964JP62-F1
#
_cell.length_a   1.000
_cell.length_b   1.000
_cell.length_c   1.000
_cell.angle_alpha   90.00
_cell.angle_beta   90.00
_cell.angle_gamma   90.00
#
_symmetry.space_group_name_H-M   'P 1'
#
loop_
_entity.id
_entity.type
_entity.pdbx_description
1 polymer ?
#
loop_
_entity_poly.entity_id
_entity_poly.type
_entity_poly.pdbx_seq_one_letter_code
_entity_poly.pdbx_strand_id
1 'polypeptide(L)'
;MSGTSLIFARTASADVGVRVVSYLEAEDPSVPAIPGSFPPIARPGVPSFYYAPTGRPHYSIPTQFEQMAGVPTQRKETVKQAVLHHDGMSTSQGCFNVLKSRSLSTHLMINWDGTVFQPLDLAHTAYHAAGGVNGTSVGIDLCNPIRLDRLHRDESALSRGGIFSGTINGGSPKSLGYHDAQYRSLIAVLRGLKEIFPKFQLQAPIDETGRVARSKLKSPEAFAGIIGHWHVLASKWDPGPGFDWERVLIGVRGSQLYFPVTLPNTRNLAQVPKEKAFEFAQPYYENNEAGDGGYFPVGASQAWHSGIHVHAKADEPVLAPADGKIVVARSTEPDARMGSPNLVLIQHSLKLDDGEAKTVYSMLLHLRPELVNPESAVPWIRRLVARGMGDESLPDTRDGKVQSAPGLMGLSAGRVALLTDVEIKAGEVIGHVGTFAPDFMARSGGTQRPLLDFAMFSGPPIVEPSSRIFEFITDDQGDDILCNSRAIWRRIIQKPEELRGLSEGAYPLAPREIASFFMRTTEAVPMRWIIARHPIEWSDKTRFDALFGGGSDFEWSTKKQATRYLQKIRKFLWWDAAVTKHADLPADRMVYCYHPYTLLAYLSRSQARNARRADKNGGLQEAFTGDELRKQALQDRAEDALGQSLDNCNLTFTDDLDGGENTDQLAPEDNKNERWMEWDQGEWEPE
;
A
#
# COMPACT_ATOMS: atom_id res chain seq x y z
N MET A 1 28.16 8.32 2.72
CA MET A 1 26.89 8.03 3.43
C MET A 1 25.85 7.64 2.40
N SER A 2 24.85 6.83 2.72
CA SER A 2 23.79 6.47 1.76
C SER A 2 22.72 7.55 1.70
N GLY A 3 22.74 8.40 0.66
CA GLY A 3 21.68 9.38 0.43
C GLY A 3 20.31 8.73 0.18
N THR A 4 19.26 9.39 0.69
CA THR A 4 17.84 9.06 0.46
C THR A 4 17.07 10.20 -0.23
N SER A 5 17.73 11.33 -0.49
CA SER A 5 17.11 12.52 -1.08
C SER A 5 17.33 12.62 -2.58
N LEU A 6 16.31 13.09 -3.30
CA LEU A 6 16.43 13.54 -4.68
C LEU A 6 17.19 14.88 -4.74
N ILE A 7 18.08 15.01 -5.72
CA ILE A 7 18.91 16.20 -5.93
C ILE A 7 18.28 17.12 -6.99
N PHE A 8 18.11 18.40 -6.65
CA PHE A 8 17.71 19.46 -7.57
C PHE A 8 18.59 20.69 -7.31
N ALA A 9 19.10 21.34 -8.37
CA ALA A 9 20.00 22.50 -8.28
C ALA A 9 21.20 22.27 -7.34
N ARG A 10 21.80 21.07 -7.44
CA ARG A 10 22.91 20.57 -6.60
C ARG A 10 22.60 20.48 -5.09
N THR A 11 21.32 20.52 -4.68
CA THR A 11 20.90 20.39 -3.27
C THR A 11 19.92 19.22 -3.06
N ALA A 12 20.05 18.55 -1.91
CA ALA A 12 19.06 17.58 -1.45
C ALA A 12 17.72 18.31 -1.22
N SER A 13 16.70 17.97 -2.01
CA SER A 13 15.49 18.80 -2.15
C SER A 13 14.19 18.11 -1.73
N ALA A 14 14.14 16.77 -1.72
CA ALA A 14 13.07 15.98 -1.12
C ALA A 14 13.64 14.63 -0.65
N ASP A 15 13.40 14.25 0.61
CA ASP A 15 13.77 12.93 1.12
C ASP A 15 12.69 11.91 0.76
N VAL A 16 13.05 10.91 -0.04
CA VAL A 16 12.11 9.88 -0.50
C VAL A 16 12.18 8.59 0.33
N GLY A 17 13.01 8.54 1.38
CA GLY A 17 13.08 7.40 2.30
C GLY A 17 13.53 6.06 1.68
N VAL A 18 14.04 6.10 0.45
CA VAL A 18 14.62 4.97 -0.30
C VAL A 18 16.02 5.34 -0.77
N ARG A 19 16.88 4.35 -1.05
CA ARG A 19 18.27 4.61 -1.47
C ARG A 19 18.32 5.37 -2.79
N VAL A 20 18.91 6.57 -2.77
CA VAL A 20 19.21 7.39 -3.96
C VAL A 20 20.73 7.52 -4.13
N VAL A 21 21.31 6.75 -5.05
CA VAL A 21 22.69 6.90 -5.53
C VAL A 21 22.71 8.12 -6.45
N SER A 22 23.17 9.27 -5.96
CA SER A 22 23.21 10.51 -6.75
C SER A 22 24.57 10.78 -7.39
N TYR A 23 24.60 11.55 -8.47
CA TYR A 23 25.85 11.98 -9.11
C TYR A 23 26.80 12.74 -8.16
N LEU A 24 26.29 13.39 -7.11
CA LEU A 24 27.10 14.07 -6.10
C LEU A 24 27.99 13.09 -5.31
N GLU A 25 27.56 11.84 -5.12
CA GLU A 25 28.38 10.79 -4.48
C GLU A 25 29.63 10.42 -5.30
N ALA A 26 29.68 10.82 -6.57
CA ALA A 26 30.83 10.63 -7.45
C ALA A 26 31.60 11.93 -7.75
N GLU A 27 31.16 13.08 -7.23
CA GLU A 27 31.97 14.31 -7.18
C GLU A 27 32.81 14.38 -5.90
N ASP A 28 32.44 13.65 -4.84
CA ASP A 28 33.16 13.60 -3.57
C ASP A 28 34.31 12.57 -3.61
N PRO A 29 35.59 13.00 -3.63
CA PRO A 29 36.73 12.09 -3.70
C PRO A 29 36.98 11.31 -2.40
N SER A 30 36.24 11.60 -1.32
CA SER A 30 36.28 10.83 -0.06
C SER A 30 35.33 9.63 -0.05
N VAL A 31 34.40 9.55 -1.00
CA VAL A 31 33.52 8.38 -1.18
C VAL A 31 34.25 7.32 -2.01
N PRO A 32 34.57 6.13 -1.43
CA PRO A 32 35.19 5.07 -2.20
C PRO A 32 34.22 4.53 -3.25
N ALA A 33 34.72 4.32 -4.48
CA ALA A 33 33.96 3.63 -5.51
C ALA A 33 33.73 2.16 -5.09
N ILE A 34 32.46 1.76 -5.01
CA ILE A 34 32.01 0.45 -4.55
C ILE A 34 31.03 -0.17 -5.55
N PRO A 35 30.82 -1.49 -5.56
CA PRO A 35 29.81 -2.11 -6.41
C PRO A 35 28.43 -1.46 -6.20
N GLY A 36 27.89 -0.84 -7.25
CA GLY A 36 26.63 -0.08 -7.20
C GLY A 36 26.78 1.43 -6.96
N SER A 37 27.99 2.00 -6.90
CA SER A 37 28.19 3.44 -7.06
C SER A 37 28.37 3.83 -8.53
N PHE A 38 28.20 5.12 -8.84
CA PHE A 38 28.71 5.67 -10.10
C PHE A 38 30.26 5.72 -10.09
N PRO A 39 30.91 5.78 -11.28
CA PRO A 39 32.35 6.05 -11.37
C PRO A 39 32.66 7.53 -11.05
N PRO A 40 33.86 7.88 -10.55
CA PRO A 40 34.20 9.27 -10.20
C PRO A 40 34.11 10.26 -11.36
N ILE A 41 33.63 11.48 -11.08
CA ILE A 41 33.49 12.57 -12.04
C ILE A 41 34.81 13.37 -12.12
N ALA A 42 35.48 13.31 -13.27
CA ALA A 42 36.80 13.93 -13.49
C ALA A 42 36.83 15.48 -13.43
N ARG A 43 35.66 16.14 -13.32
CA ARG A 43 35.51 17.59 -13.14
C ARG A 43 34.35 17.90 -12.18
N PRO A 44 34.57 17.88 -10.85
CA PRO A 44 33.55 18.24 -9.87
C PRO A 44 32.96 19.63 -10.14
N GLY A 45 31.65 19.78 -9.95
CA GLY A 45 30.92 21.01 -10.27
C GLY A 45 30.32 21.06 -11.68
N VAL A 46 30.49 20.01 -12.49
CA VAL A 46 29.83 19.84 -13.80
C VAL A 46 28.89 18.61 -13.73
N PRO A 47 27.64 18.80 -13.29
CA PRO A 47 26.75 17.70 -12.84
C PRO A 47 26.06 16.96 -14.00
N SER A 48 26.83 16.20 -14.78
CA SER A 48 26.29 15.23 -15.75
C SER A 48 27.31 14.13 -16.08
N PHE A 49 26.84 12.88 -16.05
CA PHE A 49 27.56 11.75 -16.65
C PHE A 49 27.39 11.63 -18.17
N TYR A 50 26.39 12.34 -18.71
CA TYR A 50 26.09 12.43 -20.13
C TYR A 50 26.82 13.63 -20.72
N TYR A 51 27.99 13.36 -21.32
CA TYR A 51 28.77 14.33 -22.08
C TYR A 51 28.45 14.22 -23.57
N ALA A 52 28.58 15.33 -24.29
CA ALA A 52 28.48 15.34 -25.75
C ALA A 52 29.64 14.56 -26.39
N PRO A 53 29.39 13.76 -27.44
CA PRO A 53 30.41 13.41 -28.41
C PRO A 53 30.98 14.69 -29.04
N THR A 54 32.29 14.72 -29.26
CA THR A 54 32.97 15.84 -29.93
C THR A 54 32.41 16.04 -31.33
N GLY A 55 31.72 17.16 -31.57
CA GLY A 55 31.21 17.57 -32.89
C GLY A 55 29.74 17.98 -32.95
N ARG A 56 28.90 17.71 -31.94
CA ARG A 56 27.47 18.07 -31.97
C ARG A 56 27.11 19.22 -31.01
N PRO A 57 26.43 20.30 -31.47
CA PRO A 57 26.01 21.43 -30.63
C PRO A 57 24.67 21.22 -29.90
N HIS A 58 24.08 20.01 -29.97
CA HIS A 58 22.69 19.74 -29.53
C HIS A 58 22.54 18.89 -28.27
N TYR A 59 23.66 18.49 -27.65
CA TYR A 59 23.64 18.29 -26.19
C TYR A 59 23.36 19.62 -25.50
N SER A 60 22.81 19.56 -24.28
CA SER A 60 22.65 20.74 -23.39
C SER A 60 23.92 21.58 -23.44
N ILE A 61 23.81 22.83 -23.93
CA ILE A 61 24.93 23.57 -24.53
C ILE A 61 26.13 23.54 -23.56
N PRO A 62 27.35 23.16 -24.01
CA PRO A 62 28.49 22.93 -23.11
C PRO A 62 28.91 24.10 -22.20
N THR A 63 28.33 25.29 -22.41
CA THR A 63 28.55 26.53 -21.65
C THR A 63 27.51 26.79 -20.54
N GLN A 64 26.44 25.98 -20.39
CA GLN A 64 25.38 26.20 -19.39
C GLN A 64 25.15 25.03 -18.40
N PHE A 65 26.21 24.31 -18.06
CA PHE A 65 26.30 23.72 -16.71
C PHE A 65 26.67 24.82 -15.70
N GLU A 66 25.73 25.73 -15.46
CA GLU A 66 25.90 26.78 -14.44
C GLU A 66 26.02 26.13 -13.05
N GLN A 67 26.89 26.66 -12.19
CA GLN A 67 27.08 26.17 -10.82
C GLN A 67 25.95 26.67 -9.90
N MET A 68 24.72 26.27 -10.21
CA MET A 68 23.46 26.78 -9.63
C MET A 68 23.16 26.26 -8.21
N ALA A 69 24.16 26.14 -7.33
CA ALA A 69 23.99 25.64 -5.97
C ALA A 69 23.00 26.54 -5.18
N GLY A 70 21.77 26.05 -5.00
CA GLY A 70 20.70 26.77 -4.31
C GLY A 70 20.03 27.91 -5.12
N VAL A 71 20.31 28.04 -6.43
CA VAL A 71 19.70 29.08 -7.27
C VAL A 71 18.34 28.58 -7.83
N PRO A 72 17.23 29.34 -7.71
CA PRO A 72 15.95 28.95 -8.31
C PRO A 72 16.03 28.90 -9.83
N THR A 73 15.95 27.70 -10.42
CA THR A 73 15.96 27.54 -11.89
C THR A 73 14.55 27.60 -12.46
N GLN A 74 14.40 28.15 -13.67
CA GLN A 74 13.10 28.23 -14.37
C GLN A 74 12.44 26.85 -14.50
N ARG A 75 13.24 25.78 -14.57
CA ARG A 75 12.76 24.39 -14.70
C ARG A 75 11.90 23.93 -13.53
N LYS A 76 12.07 24.49 -12.31
CA LYS A 76 11.18 24.23 -11.17
C LYS A 76 9.73 24.59 -11.48
N GLU A 77 9.54 25.65 -12.27
CA GLU A 77 8.24 26.20 -12.66
C GLU A 77 7.77 25.77 -14.06
N THR A 78 8.53 24.92 -14.79
CA THR A 78 8.08 24.37 -16.09
C THR A 78 7.85 22.86 -16.05
N VAL A 79 8.53 22.13 -15.17
CA VAL A 79 8.32 20.68 -15.04
C VAL A 79 6.94 20.40 -14.45
N LYS A 80 6.17 19.61 -15.21
CA LYS A 80 4.81 19.20 -14.84
C LYS A 80 4.52 17.73 -15.13
N GLN A 81 5.49 16.95 -15.62
CA GLN A 81 5.29 15.54 -15.98
C GLN A 81 6.42 14.63 -15.49
N ALA A 82 6.11 13.35 -15.32
CA ALA A 82 7.08 12.27 -15.17
C ALA A 82 6.83 11.25 -16.29
N VAL A 83 7.85 10.94 -17.10
CA VAL A 83 7.76 9.98 -18.20
C VAL A 83 8.37 8.67 -17.76
N LEU A 84 7.57 7.60 -17.75
CA LEU A 84 7.98 6.26 -17.36
C LEU A 84 8.42 5.45 -18.58
N HIS A 85 9.62 4.88 -18.48
CA HIS A 85 10.23 4.01 -19.48
C HIS A 85 10.53 2.63 -18.90
N HIS A 86 10.72 1.65 -19.77
CA HIS A 86 11.47 0.44 -19.44
C HIS A 86 12.86 0.55 -20.08
N ASP A 87 13.92 0.22 -19.35
CA ASP A 87 15.28 0.34 -19.90
C ASP A 87 15.65 -0.74 -20.93
N GLY A 88 14.91 -1.87 -20.94
CA GLY A 88 15.21 -3.03 -21.76
C GLY A 88 16.42 -3.85 -21.28
N MET A 89 16.92 -3.59 -20.07
CA MET A 89 18.19 -4.09 -19.54
C MET A 89 18.00 -4.84 -18.21
N SER A 90 19.02 -5.61 -17.82
CA SER A 90 19.05 -6.36 -16.55
C SER A 90 19.54 -5.56 -15.35
N THR A 91 20.13 -4.37 -15.55
CA THR A 91 20.58 -3.45 -14.50
C THR A 91 20.54 -2.00 -14.99
N SER A 92 20.37 -1.05 -14.06
CA SER A 92 20.45 0.38 -14.37
C SER A 92 21.84 0.85 -14.84
N GLN A 93 22.92 0.13 -14.51
CA GLN A 93 24.24 0.38 -15.11
C GLN A 93 24.24 0.07 -16.62
N GLY A 94 23.55 -1.00 -17.02
CA GLY A 94 23.33 -1.33 -18.43
C GLY A 94 22.50 -0.25 -19.15
N CYS A 95 21.40 0.20 -18.54
CA CYS A 95 20.60 1.34 -19.02
C CYS A 95 21.49 2.57 -19.28
N PHE A 96 22.21 3.02 -18.24
CA PHE A 96 23.08 4.19 -18.30
C PHE A 96 24.11 4.10 -19.44
N ASN A 97 24.79 2.96 -19.58
CA ASN A 97 25.79 2.74 -20.63
C ASN A 97 25.17 2.85 -22.05
N VAL A 98 23.98 2.25 -22.25
CA VAL A 98 23.27 2.26 -23.55
C VAL A 98 22.71 3.64 -23.89
N LEU A 99 22.16 4.37 -22.91
CA LEU A 99 21.71 5.75 -23.12
C LEU A 99 22.90 6.63 -23.54
N LYS A 100 24.01 6.55 -22.80
CA LYS A 100 25.22 7.34 -23.08
C LYS A 100 25.82 7.04 -24.46
N SER A 101 25.94 5.78 -24.86
CA SER A 101 26.49 5.43 -26.18
C SER A 101 25.59 5.84 -27.34
N ARG A 102 24.27 5.91 -27.13
CA ARG A 102 23.27 6.33 -28.13
C ARG A 102 22.99 7.84 -28.13
N SER A 103 23.78 8.63 -27.40
CA SER A 103 23.58 10.08 -27.22
C SER A 103 22.22 10.48 -26.59
N LEU A 104 21.70 9.63 -25.69
CA LEU A 104 20.47 9.86 -24.92
C LEU A 104 20.78 10.06 -23.43
N SER A 105 19.80 10.51 -22.66
CA SER A 105 19.94 10.68 -21.20
C SER A 105 18.60 10.56 -20.46
N THR A 106 18.66 10.19 -19.18
CA THR A 106 17.50 10.21 -18.26
C THR A 106 17.89 10.87 -16.93
N HIS A 107 16.90 11.22 -16.10
CA HIS A 107 17.18 11.84 -14.80
C HIS A 107 17.32 10.79 -13.70
N LEU A 108 16.49 9.74 -13.74
CA LEU A 108 16.37 8.73 -12.70
C LEU A 108 16.27 7.33 -13.34
N MET A 109 16.95 6.36 -12.75
CA MET A 109 16.79 4.94 -13.08
C MET A 109 16.46 4.17 -11.79
N ILE A 110 15.54 3.19 -11.84
CA ILE A 110 15.18 2.37 -10.67
C ILE A 110 15.52 0.91 -10.96
N ASN A 111 16.58 0.44 -10.31
CA ASN A 111 17.11 -0.91 -10.45
C ASN A 111 16.16 -1.94 -9.80
N TRP A 112 16.32 -3.23 -10.15
CA TRP A 112 15.40 -4.31 -9.74
C TRP A 112 15.26 -4.49 -8.21
N ASP A 113 16.29 -4.14 -7.46
CA ASP A 113 16.33 -4.13 -5.98
C ASP A 113 15.60 -2.92 -5.36
N GLY A 114 15.13 -1.98 -6.19
CA GLY A 114 14.54 -0.72 -5.78
C GLY A 114 15.54 0.42 -5.55
N THR A 115 16.85 0.21 -5.77
CA THR A 115 17.83 1.31 -5.66
C THR A 115 17.60 2.32 -6.79
N VAL A 116 17.47 3.60 -6.41
CA VAL A 116 17.30 4.72 -7.33
C VAL A 116 18.68 5.28 -7.67
N PHE A 117 18.94 5.48 -8.96
CA PHE A 117 20.17 6.08 -9.49
C PHE A 117 19.84 7.41 -10.16
N GLN A 118 20.52 8.48 -9.76
CA GLN A 118 20.34 9.84 -10.31
C GLN A 118 21.64 10.33 -11.00
N PRO A 119 21.85 10.03 -12.30
CA PRO A 119 23.03 10.44 -13.07
C PRO A 119 23.01 11.90 -13.55
N LEU A 120 21.88 12.60 -13.39
CA LEU A 120 21.67 13.98 -13.84
C LEU A 120 20.84 14.76 -12.80
N ASP A 121 21.15 16.04 -12.62
CA ASP A 121 20.37 16.93 -11.76
C ASP A 121 18.96 17.19 -12.32
N LEU A 122 17.93 17.20 -11.46
CA LEU A 122 16.55 17.49 -11.86
C LEU A 122 16.35 18.93 -12.38
N ALA A 123 17.29 19.85 -12.10
CA ALA A 123 17.35 21.19 -12.68
C ALA A 123 17.84 21.23 -14.14
N HIS A 124 18.32 20.11 -14.70
CA HIS A 124 18.71 19.99 -16.10
C HIS A 124 17.73 19.15 -16.92
N THR A 125 17.75 19.32 -18.24
CA THR A 125 16.87 18.63 -19.20
C THR A 125 17.54 17.37 -19.74
N ALA A 126 17.02 16.20 -19.39
CA ALA A 126 17.41 14.95 -20.06
C ALA A 126 16.72 14.77 -21.43
N TYR A 127 17.24 13.87 -22.26
CA TYR A 127 16.76 13.59 -23.62
C TYR A 127 16.29 12.13 -23.71
N HIS A 128 15.02 11.91 -23.34
CA HIS A 128 14.42 10.58 -23.12
C HIS A 128 13.11 10.35 -23.88
N ALA A 129 12.23 11.34 -23.94
CA ALA A 129 10.86 11.17 -24.47
C ALA A 129 10.71 11.57 -25.94
N ALA A 130 11.54 12.50 -26.42
CA ALA A 130 11.29 13.27 -27.65
C ALA A 130 9.90 13.92 -27.61
N GLY A 131 9.22 14.09 -28.75
CA GLY A 131 7.82 14.55 -28.82
C GLY A 131 7.51 15.87 -28.08
N GLY A 132 8.48 16.78 -27.98
CA GLY A 132 8.35 18.08 -27.31
C GLY A 132 8.42 18.08 -25.77
N VAL A 133 8.24 16.95 -25.08
CA VAL A 133 8.01 16.95 -23.61
C VAL A 133 9.28 16.94 -22.74
N ASN A 134 10.48 16.71 -23.29
CA ASN A 134 11.74 16.68 -22.51
C ASN A 134 11.92 17.96 -21.63
N GLY A 135 11.61 19.14 -22.18
CA GLY A 135 11.79 20.43 -21.48
C GLY A 135 10.86 20.66 -20.27
N THR A 136 9.80 19.86 -20.12
CA THR A 136 8.75 20.00 -19.10
C THR A 136 8.52 18.72 -18.30
N SER A 137 9.41 17.73 -18.42
CA SER A 137 9.24 16.42 -17.80
C SER A 137 10.50 15.81 -17.20
N VAL A 138 10.30 14.85 -16.29
CA VAL A 138 11.34 14.01 -15.68
C VAL A 138 11.22 12.58 -16.22
N GLY A 139 12.15 12.16 -17.08
CA GLY A 139 12.33 10.75 -17.43
C GLY A 139 12.74 9.88 -16.23
N ILE A 140 12.07 8.73 -16.08
CA ILE A 140 12.33 7.70 -15.07
C ILE A 140 12.35 6.34 -15.77
N ASP A 141 13.51 5.67 -15.74
CA ASP A 141 13.75 4.39 -16.42
C ASP A 141 13.71 3.23 -15.43
N LEU A 142 12.81 2.27 -15.66
CA LEU A 142 12.61 1.12 -14.78
C LEU A 142 13.36 -0.10 -15.32
N CYS A 143 14.18 -0.72 -14.48
CA CYS A 143 14.96 -1.91 -14.85
C CYS A 143 14.05 -3.10 -15.21
N ASN A 144 13.98 -3.43 -16.50
CA ASN A 144 13.13 -4.50 -17.03
C ASN A 144 13.66 -5.06 -18.36
N PRO A 145 14.18 -6.30 -18.40
CA PRO A 145 14.63 -6.94 -19.63
C PRO A 145 13.44 -7.40 -20.49
N ILE A 146 12.90 -6.47 -21.28
CA ILE A 146 11.77 -6.70 -22.22
C ILE A 146 12.04 -7.76 -23.30
N ARG A 147 13.31 -8.06 -23.55
CA ARG A 147 13.76 -9.13 -24.45
C ARG A 147 13.77 -10.44 -23.67
N LEU A 148 12.67 -11.19 -23.75
CA LEU A 148 12.49 -12.48 -23.07
C LEU A 148 13.59 -13.50 -23.44
N ASP A 149 14.12 -13.41 -24.66
CA ASP A 149 15.29 -14.14 -25.16
C ASP A 149 16.62 -13.81 -24.47
N ARG A 150 16.64 -12.79 -23.60
CA ARG A 150 17.79 -12.37 -22.78
C ARG A 150 17.60 -12.65 -21.28
N LEU A 151 16.62 -13.48 -20.92
CA LEU A 151 16.41 -13.94 -19.55
C LEU A 151 17.32 -15.14 -19.25
N HIS A 152 18.22 -14.96 -18.28
CA HIS A 152 19.20 -15.99 -17.90
C HIS A 152 18.68 -17.03 -16.88
N ARG A 153 17.38 -17.02 -16.51
CA ARG A 153 16.65 -18.00 -15.66
C ARG A 153 15.15 -17.70 -15.60
N ASP A 154 14.31 -18.73 -15.52
CA ASP A 154 12.84 -18.60 -15.35
C ASP A 154 12.42 -17.94 -14.02
N GLU A 155 13.20 -18.11 -12.95
CA GLU A 155 12.97 -17.52 -11.63
C GLU A 155 12.82 -15.99 -11.68
N SER A 156 13.50 -15.34 -12.63
CA SER A 156 13.43 -13.90 -12.85
C SER A 156 12.05 -13.44 -13.36
N ALA A 157 11.29 -14.31 -14.03
CA ALA A 157 9.94 -13.98 -14.48
C ALA A 157 8.93 -14.08 -13.34
N LEU A 158 9.01 -15.15 -12.53
CA LEU A 158 8.14 -15.36 -11.38
C LEU A 158 8.27 -14.23 -10.33
N SER A 159 9.51 -13.81 -10.02
CA SER A 159 9.75 -12.70 -9.08
C SER A 159 9.22 -11.33 -9.54
N ARG A 160 8.83 -11.22 -10.83
CA ARG A 160 8.25 -10.03 -11.47
C ARG A 160 6.74 -10.17 -11.76
N GLY A 161 6.09 -11.22 -11.26
CA GLY A 161 4.67 -11.50 -11.51
C GLY A 161 4.35 -12.16 -12.87
N GLY A 162 5.38 -12.55 -13.64
CA GLY A 162 5.23 -13.26 -14.91
C GLY A 162 5.40 -12.39 -16.17
N ILE A 163 4.92 -12.94 -17.29
CA ILE A 163 4.95 -12.30 -18.62
C ILE A 163 3.53 -11.85 -18.98
N PHE A 164 3.40 -10.57 -19.32
CA PHE A 164 2.15 -9.91 -19.62
C PHE A 164 2.07 -9.53 -21.11
N SER A 165 0.85 -9.47 -21.63
CA SER A 165 0.54 -9.09 -23.01
C SER A 165 -0.69 -8.17 -22.99
N GLY A 166 -0.73 -7.14 -23.83
CA GLY A 166 -1.89 -6.25 -23.88
C GLY A 166 -1.78 -5.17 -24.94
N THR A 167 -2.93 -4.65 -25.38
CA THR A 167 -2.97 -3.66 -26.46
C THR A 167 -2.46 -2.30 -26.00
N ILE A 168 -1.46 -1.75 -26.71
CA ILE A 168 -0.89 -0.41 -26.54
C ILE A 168 -0.65 0.17 -27.95
N ASN A 169 -1.14 1.39 -28.21
CA ASN A 169 -1.08 2.05 -29.53
C ASN A 169 -1.58 1.16 -30.71
N GLY A 170 -2.55 0.27 -30.43
CA GLY A 170 -3.08 -0.71 -31.39
C GLY A 170 -2.19 -1.95 -31.62
N GLY A 171 -0.92 -1.92 -31.19
CA GLY A 171 -0.06 -3.10 -31.14
C GLY A 171 -0.30 -3.96 -29.90
N SER A 172 0.16 -5.21 -29.90
CA SER A 172 0.08 -6.13 -28.75
C SER A 172 1.47 -6.57 -28.27
N PRO A 173 2.27 -5.68 -27.66
CA PRO A 173 3.57 -6.04 -27.10
C PRO A 173 3.45 -7.05 -25.94
N LYS A 174 4.60 -7.64 -25.57
CA LYS A 174 4.78 -8.45 -24.37
C LYS A 174 5.92 -7.89 -23.51
N SER A 175 5.80 -7.95 -22.19
CA SER A 175 6.88 -7.64 -21.25
C SER A 175 6.76 -8.50 -19.99
N LEU A 176 7.81 -8.50 -19.18
CA LEU A 176 7.68 -8.87 -17.78
C LEU A 176 6.96 -7.76 -17.00
N GLY A 177 6.52 -8.10 -15.79
CA GLY A 177 6.21 -7.11 -14.76
C GLY A 177 7.47 -6.57 -14.05
N TYR A 178 7.26 -5.99 -12.87
CA TYR A 178 8.27 -5.28 -12.10
C TYR A 178 8.30 -5.76 -10.65
N HIS A 179 9.45 -5.61 -9.99
CA HIS A 179 9.62 -6.02 -8.61
C HIS A 179 8.90 -5.06 -7.64
N ASP A 180 8.42 -5.60 -6.52
CA ASP A 180 7.83 -4.84 -5.41
C ASP A 180 8.71 -3.68 -4.91
N ALA A 181 10.03 -3.87 -4.94
CA ALA A 181 10.97 -2.82 -4.59
C ALA A 181 10.99 -1.66 -5.60
N GLN A 182 10.88 -1.93 -6.89
CA GLN A 182 10.73 -0.91 -7.93
C GLN A 182 9.44 -0.11 -7.74
N TYR A 183 8.32 -0.77 -7.42
CA TYR A 183 7.06 -0.09 -7.15
C TYR A 183 7.13 0.82 -5.92
N ARG A 184 7.69 0.36 -4.79
CA ARG A 184 7.88 1.18 -3.58
C ARG A 184 8.71 2.43 -3.88
N SER A 185 9.88 2.25 -4.52
CA SER A 185 10.77 3.38 -4.85
C SER A 185 10.16 4.32 -5.87
N LEU A 186 9.42 3.82 -6.87
CA LEU A 186 8.73 4.67 -7.84
C LEU A 186 7.63 5.52 -7.17
N ILE A 187 6.81 4.92 -6.29
CA ILE A 187 5.77 5.65 -5.54
C ILE A 187 6.40 6.74 -4.66
N ALA A 188 7.53 6.45 -4.02
CA ALA A 188 8.27 7.42 -3.21
C ALA A 188 8.89 8.55 -4.05
N VAL A 189 9.58 8.20 -5.14
CA VAL A 189 10.15 9.16 -6.12
C VAL A 189 9.07 10.09 -6.67
N LEU A 190 7.93 9.56 -7.11
CA LEU A 190 6.85 10.39 -7.66
C LEU A 190 6.27 11.35 -6.62
N ARG A 191 6.18 10.96 -5.34
CA ARG A 191 5.81 11.90 -4.25
C ARG A 191 6.88 12.98 -4.05
N GLY A 192 8.16 12.64 -3.97
CA GLY A 192 9.25 13.62 -3.88
C GLY A 192 9.31 14.58 -5.08
N LEU A 193 9.01 14.11 -6.30
CA LEU A 193 8.86 14.98 -7.47
C LEU A 193 7.68 15.96 -7.34
N LYS A 194 6.61 15.61 -6.63
CA LYS A 194 5.48 16.52 -6.33
C LYS A 194 5.83 17.59 -5.29
N GLU A 195 6.77 17.31 -4.40
CA GLU A 195 7.33 18.28 -3.45
C GLU A 195 8.32 19.25 -4.14
N ILE A 196 9.13 18.74 -5.07
CA ILE A 196 10.09 19.56 -5.84
C ILE A 196 9.39 20.44 -6.90
N PHE A 197 8.39 19.91 -7.61
CA PHE A 197 7.81 20.56 -8.81
C PHE A 197 6.32 20.92 -8.61
N PRO A 198 5.97 22.20 -8.36
CA PRO A 198 4.59 22.59 -8.02
C PRO A 198 3.54 22.18 -9.06
N LYS A 199 3.89 22.24 -10.35
CA LYS A 199 2.98 21.96 -11.48
C LYS A 199 2.83 20.48 -11.80
N PHE A 200 3.72 19.61 -11.32
CA PHE A 200 3.56 18.15 -11.44
C PHE A 200 2.38 17.67 -10.59
N GLN A 201 1.70 16.59 -10.99
CA GLN A 201 0.49 16.09 -10.33
C GLN A 201 0.49 14.55 -10.22
N LEU A 202 -0.09 14.01 -9.14
CA LEU A 202 -0.11 12.57 -8.86
C LEU A 202 -1.30 11.85 -9.52
N GLN A 203 -1.37 12.02 -10.84
CA GLN A 203 -2.42 11.50 -11.73
C GLN A 203 -1.79 10.98 -13.03
N ALA A 204 -2.51 10.13 -13.78
CA ALA A 204 -2.15 9.70 -15.12
C ALA A 204 -3.33 9.97 -16.09
N PRO A 205 -3.14 9.92 -17.42
CA PRO A 205 -4.22 10.12 -18.38
C PRO A 205 -5.23 8.99 -18.27
N ILE A 206 -6.50 9.33 -17.99
CA ILE A 206 -7.59 8.36 -17.81
C ILE A 206 -8.50 8.37 -19.04
N ASP A 207 -8.84 7.18 -19.53
CA ASP A 207 -9.77 6.97 -20.64
C ASP A 207 -11.25 6.94 -20.20
N GLU A 208 -12.17 6.86 -21.17
CA GLU A 208 -13.61 6.78 -20.94
C GLU A 208 -14.07 5.55 -20.11
N THR A 209 -13.23 4.52 -19.99
CA THR A 209 -13.50 3.34 -19.16
C THR A 209 -13.07 3.51 -17.70
N GLY A 210 -12.41 4.63 -17.38
CA GLY A 210 -11.85 4.90 -16.05
C GLY A 210 -10.48 4.26 -15.80
N ARG A 211 -9.80 3.77 -16.86
CA ARG A 211 -8.46 3.15 -16.79
C ARG A 211 -7.40 4.10 -17.33
N VAL A 212 -6.12 3.80 -17.10
CA VAL A 212 -5.02 4.55 -17.74
C VAL A 212 -5.04 4.28 -19.24
N ALA A 213 -5.09 5.35 -20.03
CA ALA A 213 -5.14 5.29 -21.48
C ALA A 213 -3.94 4.50 -22.06
N ARG A 214 -4.19 3.65 -23.05
CA ARG A 214 -3.17 2.82 -23.72
C ARG A 214 -2.85 3.30 -25.13
N SER A 215 -2.89 4.61 -25.33
CA SER A 215 -2.77 5.28 -26.63
C SER A 215 -2.04 6.62 -26.52
N LYS A 216 -1.44 7.09 -27.63
CA LYS A 216 -0.90 8.44 -27.80
C LYS A 216 -2.00 9.47 -27.54
N LEU A 217 -1.71 10.47 -26.70
CA LEU A 217 -2.58 11.61 -26.46
C LEU A 217 -2.52 12.57 -27.65
N LYS A 218 -3.58 13.35 -27.90
CA LYS A 218 -3.53 14.39 -28.95
C LYS A 218 -2.58 15.55 -28.61
N SER A 219 -2.44 15.86 -27.32
CA SER A 219 -1.59 16.93 -26.79
C SER A 219 -0.83 16.46 -25.53
N PRO A 220 0.15 15.54 -25.65
CA PRO A 220 0.91 15.05 -24.51
C PRO A 220 1.62 16.18 -23.75
N GLU A 221 2.07 17.22 -24.43
CA GLU A 221 2.71 18.41 -23.87
C GLU A 221 1.75 19.30 -23.05
N ALA A 222 0.42 19.16 -23.22
CA ALA A 222 -0.57 19.85 -22.40
C ALA A 222 -0.75 19.22 -21.02
N PHE A 223 -0.70 17.88 -20.94
CA PHE A 223 -0.98 17.12 -19.71
C PHE A 223 -0.03 17.46 -18.54
N ALA A 224 -0.50 17.28 -17.31
CA ALA A 224 0.32 17.37 -16.10
C ALA A 224 0.17 16.10 -15.25
N GLY A 225 1.27 15.38 -15.03
CA GLY A 225 1.32 14.15 -14.24
C GLY A 225 2.16 13.03 -14.84
N ILE A 226 1.84 11.80 -14.46
CA ILE A 226 2.60 10.58 -14.74
C ILE A 226 2.14 10.00 -16.09
N ILE A 227 3.05 9.82 -17.05
CA ILE A 227 2.75 9.24 -18.37
C ILE A 227 3.76 8.16 -18.73
N GLY A 228 3.30 7.04 -19.30
CA GLY A 228 4.19 6.14 -20.05
C GLY A 228 4.62 6.77 -21.38
N HIS A 229 5.79 6.41 -21.91
CA HIS A 229 6.31 6.91 -23.20
C HIS A 229 5.30 6.75 -24.35
N TRP A 230 4.46 5.71 -24.32
CA TRP A 230 3.41 5.46 -25.30
C TRP A 230 2.39 6.60 -25.46
N HIS A 231 2.22 7.47 -24.46
CA HIS A 231 1.34 8.64 -24.52
C HIS A 231 1.92 9.75 -25.39
N VAL A 232 3.25 9.79 -25.54
CA VAL A 232 4.00 10.82 -26.26
C VAL A 232 4.24 10.42 -27.71
N LEU A 233 4.50 9.14 -27.97
CA LEU A 233 4.82 8.61 -29.30
C LEU A 233 4.07 7.30 -29.57
N ALA A 234 3.47 7.19 -30.76
CA ALA A 234 2.70 6.03 -31.21
C ALA A 234 3.62 4.84 -31.57
N SER A 235 4.90 5.12 -31.83
CA SER A 235 5.94 4.12 -32.06
C SER A 235 6.43 3.42 -30.77
N LYS A 236 6.12 3.98 -29.59
CA LYS A 236 6.58 3.53 -28.27
C LYS A 236 5.49 2.77 -27.52
N TRP A 237 5.90 1.97 -26.55
CA TRP A 237 4.99 1.09 -25.78
C TRP A 237 5.41 0.93 -24.30
N ASP A 238 6.39 1.70 -23.87
CA ASP A 238 7.04 1.78 -22.57
C ASP A 238 6.12 2.50 -21.56
N PRO A 239 5.99 2.05 -20.29
CA PRO A 239 6.73 0.98 -19.60
C PRO A 239 6.15 -0.44 -19.80
N GLY A 240 5.35 -0.68 -20.83
CA GLY A 240 4.89 -2.02 -21.20
C GLY A 240 3.63 -2.55 -20.49
N PRO A 241 3.04 -3.65 -21.00
CA PRO A 241 1.77 -4.19 -20.52
C PRO A 241 1.87 -4.85 -19.13
N GLY A 242 3.08 -5.20 -18.67
CA GLY A 242 3.32 -5.70 -17.32
C GLY A 242 3.45 -4.62 -16.25
N PHE A 243 3.36 -3.34 -16.61
CA PHE A 243 3.40 -2.25 -15.63
C PHE A 243 2.03 -2.04 -14.96
N ASP A 244 1.94 -2.40 -13.68
CA ASP A 244 0.79 -2.13 -12.82
C ASP A 244 0.60 -0.62 -12.52
N TRP A 245 -0.08 0.04 -13.45
CA TRP A 245 -0.57 1.42 -13.30
C TRP A 245 -1.54 1.60 -12.13
N GLU A 246 -2.35 0.59 -11.82
CA GLU A 246 -3.36 0.70 -10.76
C GLU A 246 -2.65 0.82 -9.41
N ARG A 247 -1.68 -0.06 -9.10
CA ARG A 247 -0.82 -0.02 -7.92
C ARG A 247 -0.05 1.28 -7.76
N VAL A 248 0.48 1.85 -8.84
CA VAL A 248 1.23 3.12 -8.77
C VAL A 248 0.30 4.29 -8.50
N LEU A 249 -0.84 4.38 -9.18
CA LEU A 249 -1.85 5.43 -8.92
C LEU A 249 -2.44 5.32 -7.50
N ILE A 250 -2.71 4.10 -7.05
CA ILE A 250 -3.03 3.75 -5.66
C ILE A 250 -1.99 4.33 -4.70
N GLY A 251 -0.72 4.03 -4.93
CA GLY A 251 0.38 4.39 -4.05
C GLY A 251 0.58 5.90 -3.97
N VAL A 252 0.62 6.61 -5.10
CA VAL A 252 0.88 8.05 -5.10
C VAL A 252 -0.28 8.88 -4.54
N ARG A 253 -1.54 8.45 -4.75
CA ARG A 253 -2.74 9.20 -4.32
C ARG A 253 -2.96 9.20 -2.80
N GLY A 254 -2.33 8.28 -2.07
CA GLY A 254 -2.25 8.31 -0.60
C GLY A 254 -3.51 7.83 0.13
N SER A 255 -3.31 7.31 1.35
CA SER A 255 -4.36 6.77 2.24
C SER A 255 -5.34 5.83 1.52
N GLN A 256 -4.86 4.65 1.13
CA GLN A 256 -5.79 3.54 0.90
C GLN A 256 -6.46 3.15 2.21
N LEU A 257 -7.67 2.63 2.08
CA LEU A 257 -8.40 1.96 3.14
C LEU A 257 -8.64 0.52 2.71
N TYR A 258 -8.43 -0.40 3.64
CA TYR A 258 -8.60 -1.83 3.42
C TYR A 258 -9.71 -2.36 4.31
N PHE A 259 -10.45 -3.34 3.82
CA PHE A 259 -11.19 -4.25 4.69
C PHE A 259 -10.19 -5.26 5.27
N PRO A 260 -10.16 -5.50 6.60
CA PRO A 260 -9.12 -6.35 7.19
C PRO A 260 -9.09 -7.78 6.69
N VAL A 261 -10.20 -8.31 6.18
CA VAL A 261 -10.28 -9.61 5.49
C VAL A 261 -11.03 -9.41 4.17
N THR A 262 -10.79 -10.29 3.19
CA THR A 262 -11.50 -10.25 1.91
C THR A 262 -12.45 -11.44 1.82
N LEU A 263 -13.76 -11.18 1.90
CA LEU A 263 -14.76 -12.26 1.84
C LEU A 263 -14.80 -12.94 0.46
N PRO A 264 -15.16 -14.23 0.38
CA PRO A 264 -15.27 -14.96 -0.89
C PRO A 264 -16.12 -14.23 -1.93
N ASN A 265 -15.68 -14.22 -3.18
CA ASN A 265 -16.31 -13.53 -4.32
C ASN A 265 -16.42 -11.99 -4.20
N THR A 266 -15.85 -11.37 -3.15
CA THR A 266 -15.77 -9.91 -3.03
C THR A 266 -14.42 -9.37 -3.55
N ARG A 267 -14.28 -8.04 -3.54
CA ARG A 267 -12.99 -7.34 -3.70
C ARG A 267 -12.71 -6.56 -2.42
N ASN A 268 -11.43 -6.35 -2.10
CA ASN A 268 -11.08 -5.51 -0.96
C ASN A 268 -11.39 -4.03 -1.25
N LEU A 269 -11.64 -3.21 -0.22
CA LEU A 269 -11.90 -1.77 -0.33
C LEU A 269 -10.78 -1.03 -1.11
N ALA A 270 -9.55 -1.52 -1.01
CA ALA A 270 -8.38 -1.05 -1.74
C ALA A 270 -8.48 -1.17 -3.28
N GLN A 271 -9.36 -2.03 -3.80
CA GLN A 271 -9.45 -2.49 -5.19
C GLN A 271 -10.74 -2.05 -5.90
N VAL A 272 -11.51 -1.12 -5.31
CA VAL A 272 -12.83 -0.71 -5.81
C VAL A 272 -12.96 0.81 -5.94
N PRO A 273 -13.84 1.33 -6.82
CA PRO A 273 -14.08 2.77 -6.92
C PRO A 273 -14.53 3.33 -5.56
N LYS A 274 -13.83 4.36 -5.06
CA LYS A 274 -14.00 4.86 -3.69
C LYS A 274 -15.43 5.32 -3.39
N GLU A 275 -16.16 5.76 -4.41
CA GLU A 275 -17.57 6.16 -4.37
C GLU A 275 -18.55 5.00 -4.13
N LYS A 276 -18.18 3.78 -4.56
CA LYS A 276 -18.96 2.55 -4.43
C LYS A 276 -18.70 1.79 -3.13
N ALA A 277 -17.87 2.32 -2.22
CA ALA A 277 -17.43 1.60 -1.03
C ALA A 277 -18.56 1.01 -0.15
N PHE A 278 -19.75 1.64 -0.10
CA PHE A 278 -20.90 1.07 0.60
C PHE A 278 -21.52 -0.15 -0.11
N GLU A 279 -21.47 -0.21 -1.45
CA GLU A 279 -21.90 -1.39 -2.22
C GLU A 279 -21.00 -2.59 -1.88
N PHE A 280 -19.70 -2.36 -1.73
CA PHE A 280 -18.72 -3.38 -1.38
C PHE A 280 -18.64 -3.70 0.13
N ALA A 281 -19.20 -2.84 0.99
CA ALA A 281 -19.39 -3.14 2.41
C ALA A 281 -20.60 -4.07 2.67
N GLN A 282 -21.58 -4.11 1.75
CA GLN A 282 -22.82 -4.87 1.93
C GLN A 282 -22.62 -6.36 2.27
N PRO A 283 -21.71 -7.12 1.61
CA PRO A 283 -21.45 -8.51 1.98
C PRO A 283 -20.88 -8.70 3.40
N TYR A 284 -20.26 -7.68 3.99
CA TYR A 284 -19.70 -7.75 5.34
C TYR A 284 -20.77 -7.49 6.41
N TYR A 285 -21.80 -6.67 6.09
CA TYR A 285 -23.00 -6.58 6.92
C TYR A 285 -23.75 -7.93 6.89
N GLU A 286 -24.00 -8.47 5.70
CA GLU A 286 -24.69 -9.77 5.52
C GLU A 286 -23.95 -10.92 6.21
N ASN A 287 -22.61 -10.93 6.15
CA ASN A 287 -21.76 -11.92 6.81
C ASN A 287 -21.87 -11.90 8.35
N ASN A 288 -22.03 -10.72 8.95
CA ASN A 288 -22.23 -10.57 10.38
C ASN A 288 -23.69 -10.82 10.79
N GLU A 289 -24.63 -10.18 10.10
CA GLU A 289 -26.06 -10.20 10.42
C GLU A 289 -26.72 -11.57 10.21
N ALA A 290 -26.25 -12.36 9.23
CA ALA A 290 -26.63 -13.78 9.08
C ALA A 290 -25.80 -14.73 9.97
N GLY A 291 -24.84 -14.19 10.72
CA GLY A 291 -23.96 -14.91 11.64
C GLY A 291 -24.57 -15.15 13.02
N ASP A 292 -23.84 -15.91 13.83
CA ASP A 292 -24.30 -16.43 15.13
C ASP A 292 -24.25 -15.39 16.28
N GLY A 293 -23.83 -14.15 16.04
CA GLY A 293 -23.80 -13.08 17.04
C GLY A 293 -22.61 -12.12 16.90
N GLY A 294 -22.49 -11.19 17.84
CA GLY A 294 -21.51 -10.09 17.79
C GLY A 294 -21.91 -9.03 16.77
N TYR A 295 -23.14 -8.51 16.91
CA TYR A 295 -23.74 -7.50 16.05
C TYR A 295 -23.49 -6.10 16.60
N PHE A 296 -23.31 -5.10 15.74
CA PHE A 296 -23.12 -3.71 16.18
C PHE A 296 -24.46 -2.98 16.41
N PRO A 297 -24.64 -2.18 17.48
CA PRO A 297 -23.74 -1.97 18.63
C PRO A 297 -24.11 -2.84 19.85
N VAL A 298 -24.95 -3.88 19.68
CA VAL A 298 -25.48 -4.71 20.77
C VAL A 298 -25.53 -6.18 20.38
N GLY A 299 -24.88 -7.02 21.17
CA GLY A 299 -24.84 -8.46 20.97
C GLY A 299 -26.14 -9.17 21.35
N ALA A 300 -26.31 -10.41 20.88
CA ALA A 300 -27.45 -11.27 21.24
C ALA A 300 -27.57 -11.54 22.76
N SER A 301 -26.53 -11.26 23.54
CA SER A 301 -26.47 -11.31 25.01
C SER A 301 -27.06 -10.07 25.71
N GLN A 302 -27.65 -9.11 24.98
CA GLN A 302 -27.99 -7.75 25.45
C GLN A 302 -26.78 -6.90 25.86
N ALA A 303 -25.55 -7.41 25.69
CA ALA A 303 -24.31 -6.68 25.94
C ALA A 303 -24.06 -5.62 24.87
N TRP A 304 -23.49 -4.48 25.26
CA TRP A 304 -22.81 -3.57 24.34
C TRP A 304 -21.73 -4.32 23.54
N HIS A 305 -21.60 -4.00 22.26
CA HIS A 305 -20.63 -4.62 21.34
C HIS A 305 -19.93 -3.55 20.50
N SER A 306 -18.64 -3.34 20.73
CA SER A 306 -17.84 -2.25 20.13
C SER A 306 -17.53 -2.46 18.64
N GLY A 307 -17.61 -3.71 18.17
CA GLY A 307 -17.22 -4.10 16.80
C GLY A 307 -18.28 -4.93 16.08
N ILE A 308 -17.82 -5.79 15.17
CA ILE A 308 -18.60 -6.91 14.61
C ILE A 308 -17.75 -8.18 14.51
N HIS A 309 -18.38 -9.34 14.69
CA HIS A 309 -17.80 -10.61 14.26
C HIS A 309 -17.88 -10.76 12.74
N VAL A 310 -16.74 -11.06 12.10
CA VAL A 310 -16.64 -11.35 10.66
C VAL A 310 -16.26 -12.81 10.48
N HIS A 311 -17.14 -13.60 9.87
CA HIS A 311 -16.92 -15.00 9.53
C HIS A 311 -16.07 -15.11 8.26
N ALA A 312 -14.76 -15.23 8.45
CA ALA A 312 -13.75 -15.40 7.39
C ALA A 312 -13.28 -16.86 7.28
N LYS A 313 -12.28 -17.14 6.43
CA LYS A 313 -11.64 -18.47 6.39
C LYS A 313 -10.64 -18.62 7.55
N ALA A 314 -10.34 -19.86 7.92
CA ALA A 314 -9.16 -20.17 8.73
C ALA A 314 -7.89 -19.67 8.01
N ASP A 315 -6.94 -19.12 8.77
CA ASP A 315 -5.64 -18.65 8.26
C ASP A 315 -5.69 -17.56 7.18
N GLU A 316 -6.85 -16.93 6.94
CA GLU A 316 -6.96 -15.78 6.04
C GLU A 316 -6.10 -14.63 6.61
N PRO A 317 -5.20 -14.00 5.82
CA PRO A 317 -4.39 -12.89 6.29
C PRO A 317 -5.24 -11.69 6.70
N VAL A 318 -5.03 -11.19 7.91
CA VAL A 318 -5.69 -9.98 8.43
C VAL A 318 -4.82 -8.78 8.08
N LEU A 319 -5.42 -7.78 7.43
CA LEU A 319 -4.76 -6.61 6.87
C LEU A 319 -5.00 -5.37 7.73
N ALA A 320 -4.00 -4.48 7.82
CA ALA A 320 -4.17 -3.17 8.44
C ALA A 320 -5.18 -2.31 7.63
N PRO A 321 -6.29 -1.84 8.23
CA PRO A 321 -7.35 -1.14 7.50
C PRO A 321 -6.94 0.27 7.02
N ALA A 322 -5.90 0.87 7.60
CA ALA A 322 -5.33 2.15 7.22
C ALA A 322 -3.87 2.24 7.71
N ASP A 323 -3.12 3.25 7.24
CA ASP A 323 -1.78 3.58 7.78
C ASP A 323 -1.86 3.93 9.29
N GLY A 324 -0.86 3.56 10.08
CA GLY A 324 -0.86 3.84 11.52
C GLY A 324 0.36 3.30 12.27
N LYS A 325 0.23 3.21 13.59
CA LYS A 325 1.19 2.54 14.50
C LYS A 325 0.47 1.44 15.28
N ILE A 326 1.08 0.25 15.36
CA ILE A 326 0.64 -0.76 16.32
C ILE A 326 1.08 -0.31 17.71
N VAL A 327 0.12 -0.11 18.61
CA VAL A 327 0.35 0.38 19.98
C VAL A 327 0.17 -0.71 21.03
N VAL A 328 -0.68 -1.71 20.76
CA VAL A 328 -0.87 -2.89 21.62
C VAL A 328 -0.98 -4.15 20.76
N ALA A 329 -0.40 -5.27 21.20
CA ALA A 329 -0.63 -6.58 20.58
C ALA A 329 -0.58 -7.72 21.62
N ARG A 330 -1.13 -8.90 21.29
CA ARG A 330 -0.98 -10.14 22.09
C ARG A 330 -0.91 -11.35 21.16
N SER A 331 0.04 -12.25 21.42
CA SER A 331 0.20 -13.54 20.73
C SER A 331 0.46 -14.62 21.78
N THR A 332 -0.55 -15.43 22.09
CA THR A 332 -0.51 -16.53 23.08
C THR A 332 -1.39 -17.69 22.62
N GLU A 333 -1.30 -18.84 23.29
CA GLU A 333 -2.10 -20.03 22.98
C GLU A 333 -3.62 -19.77 23.17
N PRO A 334 -4.50 -20.33 22.31
CA PRO A 334 -5.94 -20.14 22.43
C PRO A 334 -6.53 -20.78 23.68
N ASP A 335 -7.65 -20.26 24.17
CA ASP A 335 -8.45 -20.98 25.15
C ASP A 335 -9.13 -22.19 24.48
N ALA A 336 -8.91 -23.38 25.01
CA ALA A 336 -9.45 -24.64 24.47
C ALA A 336 -11.00 -24.73 24.44
N ARG A 337 -11.73 -23.73 24.95
CA ARG A 337 -13.19 -23.62 24.81
C ARG A 337 -13.59 -22.36 24.05
N MET A 338 -13.12 -21.18 24.46
CA MET A 338 -13.57 -19.92 23.84
C MET A 338 -12.85 -19.59 22.53
N GLY A 339 -11.63 -20.07 22.31
CA GLY A 339 -10.79 -19.70 21.17
C GLY A 339 -9.75 -18.66 21.52
N SER A 340 -9.28 -17.90 20.53
CA SER A 340 -8.08 -17.06 20.66
C SER A 340 -8.34 -15.71 21.33
N PRO A 341 -7.55 -15.33 22.35
CA PRO A 341 -7.56 -13.98 22.91
C PRO A 341 -6.62 -13.00 22.18
N ASN A 342 -5.97 -13.42 21.08
CA ASN A 342 -4.92 -12.62 20.44
C ASN A 342 -5.48 -11.43 19.67
N LEU A 343 -4.78 -10.31 19.76
CA LEU A 343 -5.21 -9.05 19.15
C LEU A 343 -4.05 -8.22 18.62
N VAL A 344 -4.40 -7.27 17.75
CA VAL A 344 -3.60 -6.09 17.41
C VAL A 344 -4.49 -4.85 17.53
N LEU A 345 -3.96 -3.81 18.19
CA LEU A 345 -4.56 -2.48 18.28
C LEU A 345 -3.69 -1.49 17.50
N ILE A 346 -4.29 -0.85 16.50
CA ILE A 346 -3.62 0.11 15.63
C ILE A 346 -4.18 1.50 15.93
N GLN A 347 -3.29 2.45 16.23
CA GLN A 347 -3.60 3.88 16.31
C GLN A 347 -3.42 4.50 14.91
N HIS A 348 -4.45 5.19 14.43
CA HIS A 348 -4.48 5.86 13.13
C HIS A 348 -4.68 7.37 13.29
N SER A 349 -4.07 8.15 12.39
CA SER A 349 -4.30 9.59 12.23
C SER A 349 -5.07 9.81 10.93
N LEU A 350 -6.41 9.79 11.00
CA LEU A 350 -7.28 9.82 9.82
C LEU A 350 -7.77 11.25 9.54
N LYS A 351 -7.73 11.67 8.28
CA LYS A 351 -8.27 12.98 7.85
C LYS A 351 -9.68 12.84 7.28
N LEU A 352 -10.57 13.76 7.66
CA LEU A 352 -11.98 13.78 7.27
C LEU A 352 -12.30 14.90 6.27
N ASP A 353 -13.61 15.14 6.02
CA ASP A 353 -14.10 16.20 5.13
C ASP A 353 -13.75 17.63 5.61
N ASP A 354 -13.36 17.79 6.88
CA ASP A 354 -12.84 19.01 7.51
C ASP A 354 -11.34 19.26 7.25
N GLY A 355 -10.59 18.22 6.86
CA GLY A 355 -9.13 18.24 6.68
C GLY A 355 -8.31 18.08 7.96
N GLU A 356 -8.96 18.01 9.12
CA GLU A 356 -8.29 17.82 10.41
C GLU A 356 -7.88 16.35 10.60
N ALA A 357 -6.81 16.09 11.35
CA ALA A 357 -6.38 14.73 11.68
C ALA A 357 -7.02 14.28 13.00
N LYS A 358 -7.92 13.30 12.95
CA LYS A 358 -8.56 12.71 14.13
C LYS A 358 -7.91 11.37 14.48
N THR A 359 -7.69 11.11 15.77
CA THR A 359 -7.17 9.83 16.27
C THR A 359 -8.27 8.77 16.28
N VAL A 360 -8.05 7.67 15.57
CA VAL A 360 -8.96 6.51 15.51
C VAL A 360 -8.20 5.23 15.82
N TYR A 361 -8.80 4.33 16.57
CA TYR A 361 -8.24 3.02 16.88
C TYR A 361 -8.97 1.92 16.09
N SER A 362 -8.21 1.00 15.52
CA SER A 362 -8.72 -0.28 15.01
C SER A 362 -8.27 -1.39 15.95
N MET A 363 -9.22 -2.12 16.54
CA MET A 363 -8.96 -3.34 17.31
C MET A 363 -9.33 -4.55 16.46
N LEU A 364 -8.39 -5.48 16.32
CA LEU A 364 -8.56 -6.72 15.54
C LEU A 364 -8.23 -7.89 16.46
N LEU A 365 -9.26 -8.60 16.92
CA LEU A 365 -9.25 -9.62 17.98
C LEU A 365 -9.68 -10.99 17.43
N HIS A 366 -9.29 -12.06 18.12
CA HIS A 366 -9.41 -13.46 17.66
C HIS A 366 -8.46 -13.82 16.50
N LEU A 367 -7.34 -13.11 16.38
CA LEU A 367 -6.22 -13.53 15.53
C LEU A 367 -5.69 -14.91 15.98
N ARG A 368 -5.09 -15.73 15.12
CA ARG A 368 -4.42 -16.97 15.58
C ARG A 368 -3.12 -16.65 16.34
N PRO A 369 -2.51 -17.60 17.06
CA PRO A 369 -1.15 -17.43 17.57
C PRO A 369 -0.17 -17.26 16.40
N GLU A 370 0.77 -16.33 16.56
CA GLU A 370 1.82 -16.02 15.59
C GLU A 370 3.20 -16.22 16.25
N LEU A 371 4.13 -16.82 15.51
CA LEU A 371 5.51 -17.02 15.97
C LEU A 371 6.16 -15.66 16.23
N VAL A 372 6.75 -15.47 17.42
CA VAL A 372 7.45 -14.25 17.83
C VAL A 372 8.96 -14.44 17.62
N ASN A 373 9.35 -14.77 16.39
CA ASN A 373 10.73 -15.09 15.99
C ASN A 373 11.03 -14.52 14.57
N PRO A 374 12.28 -14.65 14.05
CA PRO A 374 12.62 -14.14 12.71
C PRO A 374 11.86 -14.82 11.56
N GLU A 375 11.33 -16.02 11.78
CA GLU A 375 10.62 -16.85 10.80
C GLU A 375 9.12 -16.49 10.70
N SER A 376 8.62 -15.63 11.58
CA SER A 376 7.21 -15.23 11.66
C SER A 376 6.62 -14.88 10.30
N ALA A 377 5.43 -15.41 9.98
CA ALA A 377 4.73 -15.07 8.75
C ALA A 377 4.40 -13.56 8.66
N VAL A 378 4.25 -12.90 9.82
CA VAL A 378 3.78 -11.51 9.96
C VAL A 378 4.94 -10.51 9.83
N PRO A 379 4.95 -9.61 8.83
CA PRO A 379 6.10 -8.75 8.56
C PRO A 379 6.46 -7.77 9.68
N TRP A 380 5.48 -7.25 10.44
CA TRP A 380 5.78 -6.34 11.57
C TRP A 380 6.41 -7.06 12.76
N ILE A 381 6.06 -8.33 13.01
CA ILE A 381 6.69 -9.14 14.06
C ILE A 381 8.15 -9.39 13.69
N ARG A 382 8.46 -9.75 12.44
CA ARG A 382 9.85 -9.86 11.97
C ARG A 382 10.64 -8.54 12.16
N ARG A 383 10.03 -7.38 11.88
CA ARG A 383 10.66 -6.07 12.14
C ARG A 383 10.89 -5.81 13.64
N LEU A 384 9.97 -6.20 14.50
CA LEU A 384 10.10 -6.03 15.95
C LEU A 384 11.19 -6.95 16.52
N VAL A 385 11.22 -8.23 16.12
CA VAL A 385 12.27 -9.19 16.51
C VAL A 385 13.66 -8.72 16.05
N ALA A 386 13.77 -8.19 14.83
CA ALA A 386 15.03 -7.67 14.29
C ALA A 386 15.59 -6.43 15.02
N ARG A 387 14.79 -5.74 15.86
CA ARG A 387 15.27 -4.66 16.74
C ARG A 387 15.90 -5.19 18.04
N GLY A 388 15.73 -6.48 18.36
CA GLY A 388 16.15 -7.08 19.61
C GLY A 388 15.25 -6.75 20.80
N MET A 389 15.64 -7.22 21.99
CA MET A 389 15.03 -6.82 23.26
C MET A 389 15.78 -5.61 23.82
N GLY A 390 15.05 -4.63 24.35
CA GLY A 390 15.63 -3.52 25.12
C GLY A 390 15.98 -3.93 26.55
N ASP A 391 16.49 -2.98 27.33
CA ASP A 391 16.81 -3.13 28.76
C ASP A 391 15.54 -3.09 29.65
N GLU A 392 14.53 -3.86 29.25
CA GLU A 392 13.20 -3.89 29.87
C GLU A 392 13.04 -5.16 30.71
N SER A 393 12.56 -5.03 31.95
CA SER A 393 12.26 -6.17 32.83
C SER A 393 10.77 -6.49 32.87
N LEU A 394 10.38 -7.77 32.79
CA LEU A 394 8.98 -8.18 32.98
C LEU A 394 8.44 -7.70 34.34
N PRO A 395 7.28 -7.02 34.40
CA PRO A 395 6.64 -6.70 35.66
C PRO A 395 6.35 -7.94 36.50
N ASP A 396 6.58 -7.86 37.80
CA ASP A 396 6.28 -8.92 38.77
C ASP A 396 4.77 -9.17 38.83
N THR A 397 4.37 -10.41 38.55
CA THR A 397 2.97 -10.82 38.44
C THR A 397 2.49 -11.69 39.61
N ARG A 398 3.14 -11.64 40.78
CA ARG A 398 2.70 -12.35 42.00
C ARG A 398 1.22 -12.12 42.37
N ASP A 399 0.67 -10.95 42.03
CA ASP A 399 -0.74 -10.58 42.26
C ASP A 399 -1.72 -11.03 41.14
N GLY A 400 -1.23 -11.46 39.97
CA GLY A 400 -2.05 -11.83 38.82
C GLY A 400 -2.89 -10.71 38.17
N LYS A 401 -2.72 -9.45 38.60
CA LYS A 401 -3.51 -8.29 38.15
C LYS A 401 -2.96 -7.59 36.90
N VAL A 402 -1.63 -7.60 36.71
CA VAL A 402 -0.97 -6.90 35.60
C VAL A 402 -0.93 -7.82 34.39
N GLN A 403 -1.67 -7.47 33.33
CA GLN A 403 -1.72 -8.25 32.08
C GLN A 403 -0.76 -7.70 31.03
N SER A 404 -0.41 -6.41 31.12
CA SER A 404 0.50 -5.76 30.19
C SER A 404 1.99 -5.93 30.53
N ALA A 405 2.83 -5.89 29.50
CA ALA A 405 4.28 -5.84 29.59
C ALA A 405 4.86 -5.13 28.36
N PRO A 406 6.04 -4.51 28.45
CA PRO A 406 6.57 -3.71 27.35
C PRO A 406 7.18 -4.55 26.22
N GLY A 407 7.14 -3.98 25.01
CA GLY A 407 7.99 -4.36 23.89
C GLY A 407 7.84 -5.80 23.37
N LEU A 408 8.92 -6.25 22.72
CA LEU A 408 9.07 -7.60 22.19
C LEU A 408 8.96 -8.67 23.30
N MET A 409 9.43 -8.36 24.50
CA MET A 409 9.43 -9.26 25.65
C MET A 409 8.00 -9.54 26.15
N GLY A 410 7.14 -8.52 26.22
CA GLY A 410 5.71 -8.69 26.53
C GLY A 410 5.00 -9.57 25.51
N LEU A 411 5.27 -9.35 24.22
CA LEU A 411 4.70 -10.15 23.13
C LEU A 411 5.17 -11.62 23.19
N SER A 412 6.47 -11.84 23.40
CA SER A 412 7.08 -13.18 23.51
C SER A 412 6.61 -13.95 24.74
N ALA A 413 6.21 -13.25 25.81
CA ALA A 413 5.67 -13.83 27.03
C ALA A 413 4.14 -14.07 26.98
N GLY A 414 3.48 -13.88 25.83
CA GLY A 414 2.03 -14.02 25.67
C GLY A 414 1.20 -12.97 26.44
N ARG A 415 1.84 -11.91 26.92
CA ARG A 415 1.20 -10.80 27.64
C ARG A 415 0.62 -9.78 26.65
N VAL A 416 -0.06 -8.77 27.18
CA VAL A 416 -0.51 -7.61 26.41
C VAL A 416 0.71 -6.71 26.18
N ALA A 417 1.30 -6.79 24.99
CA ALA A 417 2.52 -6.09 24.62
C ALA A 417 2.24 -4.60 24.38
N LEU A 418 2.92 -3.72 25.12
CA LEU A 418 2.90 -2.28 24.89
C LEU A 418 3.99 -1.94 23.85
N LEU A 419 3.59 -1.53 22.65
CA LEU A 419 4.49 -1.42 21.49
C LEU A 419 4.71 0.04 21.08
N THR A 420 5.97 0.37 20.81
CA THR A 420 6.43 1.72 20.44
C THR A 420 7.07 1.70 19.05
N ASP A 421 6.75 2.70 18.23
CA ASP A 421 7.28 2.89 16.86
C ASP A 421 7.24 1.65 15.95
N VAL A 422 6.21 0.82 16.12
CA VAL A 422 5.86 -0.25 15.18
C VAL A 422 4.93 0.34 14.12
N GLU A 423 5.50 0.99 13.11
CA GLU A 423 4.73 1.48 11.97
C GLU A 423 4.14 0.32 11.15
N ILE A 424 2.90 0.52 10.70
CA ILE A 424 2.16 -0.36 9.80
C ILE A 424 1.58 0.48 8.66
N LYS A 425 1.58 -0.07 7.43
CA LYS A 425 0.94 0.58 6.27
C LYS A 425 -0.37 -0.11 5.91
N ALA A 426 -1.31 0.63 5.33
CA ALA A 426 -2.59 0.10 4.88
C ALA A 426 -2.39 -1.12 3.96
N GLY A 427 -3.10 -2.21 4.23
CA GLY A 427 -2.96 -3.46 3.48
C GLY A 427 -1.80 -4.36 3.88
N GLU A 428 -0.96 -3.98 4.85
CA GLU A 428 0.06 -4.86 5.40
C GLU A 428 -0.57 -5.93 6.32
N VAL A 429 -0.06 -7.16 6.26
CA VAL A 429 -0.52 -8.27 7.13
C VAL A 429 -0.13 -8.00 8.58
N ILE A 430 -1.12 -8.00 9.48
CA ILE A 430 -0.94 -7.82 10.93
C ILE A 430 -1.03 -9.11 11.74
N GLY A 431 -1.55 -10.18 11.15
CA GLY A 431 -1.83 -11.48 11.74
C GLY A 431 -2.70 -12.30 10.77
N HIS A 432 -3.18 -13.46 11.20
CA HIS A 432 -4.14 -14.26 10.42
C HIS A 432 -5.37 -14.62 11.27
N VAL A 433 -6.49 -14.91 10.62
CA VAL A 433 -7.76 -15.23 11.29
C VAL A 433 -7.60 -16.50 12.15
N GLY A 434 -7.87 -16.35 13.46
CA GLY A 434 -7.97 -17.45 14.40
C GLY A 434 -9.41 -17.88 14.63
N THR A 435 -9.65 -18.56 15.75
CA THR A 435 -10.95 -19.15 16.09
C THR A 435 -11.58 -18.50 17.31
N PHE A 436 -12.92 -18.44 17.35
CA PHE A 436 -13.68 -18.11 18.55
C PHE A 436 -14.99 -18.91 18.61
N ALA A 437 -15.61 -19.01 19.79
CA ALA A 437 -16.87 -19.71 20.03
C ALA A 437 -17.87 -18.80 20.78
N PRO A 438 -18.91 -18.27 20.11
CA PRO A 438 -19.95 -17.46 20.74
C PRO A 438 -20.66 -18.21 21.88
N ASP A 439 -20.87 -17.54 23.03
CA ASP A 439 -21.19 -18.21 24.29
C ASP A 439 -22.45 -19.08 24.28
N PHE A 440 -23.52 -18.68 23.59
CA PHE A 440 -24.77 -19.46 23.54
C PHE A 440 -24.59 -20.84 22.87
N MET A 441 -23.55 -21.01 22.03
CA MET A 441 -23.19 -22.32 21.46
C MET A 441 -22.25 -23.12 22.38
N ALA A 442 -21.53 -22.48 23.30
CA ALA A 442 -20.56 -23.13 24.17
C ALA A 442 -21.18 -24.10 25.20
N ARG A 443 -22.52 -24.14 25.32
CA ARG A 443 -23.28 -25.16 26.08
C ARG A 443 -23.71 -26.37 25.24
N SER A 444 -23.91 -26.18 23.94
CA SER A 444 -24.51 -27.17 23.03
C SER A 444 -23.47 -28.06 22.34
N GLY A 445 -22.20 -28.02 22.78
CA GLY A 445 -21.08 -28.64 22.06
C GLY A 445 -20.61 -27.84 20.85
N GLY A 446 -20.89 -26.53 20.80
CA GLY A 446 -20.50 -25.65 19.71
C GLY A 446 -19.00 -25.69 19.43
N THR A 447 -18.64 -25.97 18.18
CA THR A 447 -17.27 -25.90 17.69
C THR A 447 -16.82 -24.45 17.61
N GLN A 448 -15.55 -24.19 17.98
CA GLN A 448 -14.91 -22.92 17.62
C GLN A 448 -14.89 -22.78 16.10
N ARG A 449 -15.11 -21.58 15.58
CA ARG A 449 -15.10 -21.31 14.13
C ARG A 449 -14.12 -20.19 13.80
N PRO A 450 -13.55 -20.17 12.58
CA PRO A 450 -12.77 -19.05 12.11
C PRO A 450 -13.61 -17.78 12.09
N LEU A 451 -13.18 -16.75 12.84
CA LEU A 451 -13.78 -15.43 12.82
C LEU A 451 -12.81 -14.38 13.35
N LEU A 452 -13.03 -13.13 12.94
CA LEU A 452 -12.34 -11.94 13.40
C LEU A 452 -13.34 -11.05 14.14
N ASP A 453 -13.06 -10.64 15.37
CA ASP A 453 -13.73 -9.46 15.93
C ASP A 453 -12.97 -8.22 15.44
N PHE A 454 -13.69 -7.31 14.79
CA PHE A 454 -13.15 -6.04 14.30
C PHE A 454 -13.98 -4.90 14.87
N ALA A 455 -13.34 -4.02 15.65
CA ALA A 455 -13.92 -2.79 16.16
C ALA A 455 -13.13 -1.57 15.68
N MET A 456 -13.84 -0.45 15.48
CA MET A 456 -13.23 0.87 15.30
C MET A 456 -13.84 1.85 16.29
N PHE A 457 -13.01 2.61 16.99
CA PHE A 457 -13.45 3.54 18.05
C PHE A 457 -12.50 4.73 18.23
N SER A 458 -12.94 5.73 19.00
CA SER A 458 -12.13 6.90 19.37
C SER A 458 -12.50 7.45 20.76
N GLY A 459 -11.59 8.22 21.37
CA GLY A 459 -11.82 8.86 22.67
C GLY A 459 -12.75 10.08 22.56
N PRO A 460 -12.36 11.14 21.84
CA PRO A 460 -13.28 12.16 21.31
C PRO A 460 -13.97 11.64 20.04
N PRO A 461 -15.19 12.08 19.70
CA PRO A 461 -15.86 11.65 18.48
C PRO A 461 -15.22 12.30 17.25
N ILE A 462 -15.03 11.55 16.17
CA ILE A 462 -14.34 12.04 14.97
C ILE A 462 -15.22 12.88 14.03
N VAL A 463 -16.55 12.78 14.13
CA VAL A 463 -17.50 13.65 13.43
C VAL A 463 -18.29 14.48 14.43
N GLU A 464 -18.72 15.67 14.02
CA GLU A 464 -19.55 16.55 14.85
C GLU A 464 -20.90 15.90 15.23
N PRO A 465 -21.38 16.06 16.48
CA PRO A 465 -22.73 15.64 16.89
C PRO A 465 -23.88 16.31 16.11
N SER A 466 -23.60 17.40 15.39
CA SER A 466 -24.53 18.04 14.46
C SER A 466 -24.61 17.37 13.07
N SER A 467 -23.79 16.35 12.82
CA SER A 467 -23.78 15.58 11.58
C SER A 467 -25.11 14.90 11.31
N ARG A 468 -25.66 15.08 10.10
CA ARG A 468 -26.87 14.38 9.64
C ARG A 468 -26.58 13.00 9.02
N ILE A 469 -25.36 12.49 9.17
CA ILE A 469 -24.89 11.24 8.55
C ILE A 469 -24.87 10.09 9.57
N PHE A 470 -24.57 10.39 10.83
CA PHE A 470 -24.48 9.41 11.90
C PHE A 470 -25.35 9.84 13.08
N GLU A 471 -25.99 8.89 13.74
CA GLU A 471 -26.80 9.15 14.94
C GLU A 471 -25.98 8.91 16.21
N PHE A 472 -25.93 9.91 17.09
CA PHE A 472 -25.22 9.81 18.36
C PHE A 472 -26.12 9.21 19.45
N ILE A 473 -25.73 8.06 19.98
CA ILE A 473 -26.39 7.41 21.12
C ILE A 473 -25.46 7.47 22.33
N THR A 474 -25.91 8.20 23.34
CA THR A 474 -25.16 8.55 24.55
C THR A 474 -26.06 8.59 25.80
N ASP A 475 -27.24 7.97 25.73
CA ASP A 475 -28.20 7.91 26.85
C ASP A 475 -27.79 6.92 27.94
N ASP A 476 -26.98 5.91 27.60
CA ASP A 476 -26.30 5.05 28.56
C ASP A 476 -24.96 5.67 29.00
N GLN A 477 -24.68 5.65 30.30
CA GLN A 477 -23.44 6.13 30.93
C GLN A 477 -22.94 5.16 32.03
N GLY A 478 -23.39 3.90 32.00
CA GLY A 478 -22.93 2.86 32.91
C GLY A 478 -21.47 2.43 32.67
N ASP A 479 -20.86 1.82 33.69
CA ASP A 479 -19.54 1.17 33.62
C ASP A 479 -19.63 -0.36 33.43
N ASP A 480 -20.86 -0.88 33.30
CA ASP A 480 -21.15 -2.27 33.03
C ASP A 480 -21.49 -2.53 31.55
N ILE A 481 -21.46 -3.82 31.22
CA ILE A 481 -21.52 -4.29 29.83
C ILE A 481 -22.95 -4.34 29.28
N LEU A 482 -23.98 -4.16 30.10
CA LEU A 482 -25.37 -4.29 29.68
C LEU A 482 -25.80 -3.06 28.88
N CYS A 483 -26.44 -3.25 27.72
CA CYS A 483 -26.99 -2.13 26.97
C CYS A 483 -28.27 -1.63 27.66
N ASN A 484 -28.18 -0.49 28.33
CA ASN A 484 -29.32 0.17 28.98
C ASN A 484 -29.93 1.28 28.10
N SER A 485 -29.36 1.56 26.93
CA SER A 485 -29.82 2.59 25.99
C SER A 485 -31.27 2.33 25.54
N ARG A 486 -32.17 3.22 25.97
CA ARG A 486 -33.57 3.20 25.52
C ARG A 486 -33.69 3.63 24.05
N ALA A 487 -32.72 4.36 23.52
CA ALA A 487 -32.61 4.63 22.09
C ALA A 487 -32.32 3.38 21.26
N ILE A 488 -31.48 2.45 21.74
CA ILE A 488 -31.24 1.15 21.08
C ILE A 488 -32.49 0.27 21.14
N TRP A 489 -33.04 0.02 22.34
CA TRP A 489 -34.14 -0.95 22.48
C TRP A 489 -35.45 -0.52 21.81
N ARG A 490 -35.67 0.79 21.57
CA ARG A 490 -36.78 1.31 20.75
C ARG A 490 -36.70 0.96 19.25
N ARG A 491 -35.54 0.51 18.75
CA ARG A 491 -35.36 0.08 17.36
C ARG A 491 -35.62 -1.42 17.20
N ILE A 492 -35.15 -2.20 18.18
CA ILE A 492 -35.28 -3.66 18.20
C ILE A 492 -36.71 -4.07 18.62
N ILE A 493 -37.24 -3.46 19.69
CA ILE A 493 -38.61 -3.69 20.16
C ILE A 493 -39.54 -2.71 19.44
N GLN A 494 -39.98 -3.10 18.24
CA GLN A 494 -40.80 -2.25 17.36
C GLN A 494 -42.19 -1.89 17.91
N LYS A 495 -42.68 -2.56 18.98
CA LYS A 495 -43.99 -2.29 19.61
C LYS A 495 -43.84 -1.37 20.83
N PRO A 496 -44.37 -0.13 20.83
CA PRO A 496 -44.22 0.80 21.94
C PRO A 496 -44.84 0.34 23.27
N GLU A 497 -45.84 -0.54 23.22
CA GLU A 497 -46.50 -1.15 24.38
C GLU A 497 -45.62 -2.17 25.10
N GLU A 498 -44.77 -2.92 24.38
CA GLU A 498 -43.81 -3.88 24.96
C GLU A 498 -42.66 -3.16 25.71
N LEU A 499 -42.54 -1.83 25.53
CA LEU A 499 -41.60 -0.94 26.22
C LEU A 499 -42.24 -0.15 27.39
N ARG A 500 -43.48 -0.46 27.78
CA ARG A 500 -44.18 0.16 28.92
C ARG A 500 -44.09 -0.71 30.16
N GLY A 501 -43.58 -0.15 31.25
CA GLY A 501 -43.47 -0.84 32.55
C GLY A 501 -42.20 -1.67 32.76
N LEU A 502 -41.37 -1.86 31.71
CA LEU A 502 -40.01 -2.37 31.87
C LEU A 502 -39.15 -1.34 32.61
N SER A 503 -38.34 -1.81 33.57
CA SER A 503 -37.22 -1.05 34.11
C SER A 503 -36.04 -1.05 33.12
N GLU A 504 -35.16 -0.07 33.24
CA GLU A 504 -33.86 -0.10 32.57
C GLU A 504 -33.09 -1.38 32.97
N GLY A 505 -32.38 -1.97 32.01
CA GLY A 505 -31.69 -3.27 32.17
C GLY A 505 -32.58 -4.52 32.22
N ALA A 506 -33.90 -4.41 32.01
CA ALA A 506 -34.83 -5.54 32.10
C ALA A 506 -35.64 -5.77 30.81
N TYR A 507 -34.95 -5.94 29.67
CA TYR A 507 -35.59 -6.18 28.38
C TYR A 507 -35.90 -7.67 28.19
N PRO A 508 -37.17 -8.07 27.91
CA PRO A 508 -37.59 -9.47 27.91
C PRO A 508 -37.30 -10.20 26.58
N LEU A 509 -36.25 -9.80 25.85
CA LEU A 509 -35.86 -10.44 24.59
C LEU A 509 -34.85 -11.57 24.81
N ALA A 510 -35.19 -12.77 24.36
CA ALA A 510 -34.25 -13.87 24.27
C ALA A 510 -33.21 -13.62 23.16
N PRO A 511 -31.99 -14.20 23.23
CA PRO A 511 -30.93 -13.98 22.24
C PRO A 511 -31.35 -14.24 20.78
N ARG A 512 -32.24 -15.22 20.56
CA ARG A 512 -32.82 -15.56 19.26
C ARG A 512 -33.67 -14.44 18.63
N GLU A 513 -34.26 -13.57 19.43
CA GLU A 513 -35.14 -12.48 18.97
C GLU A 513 -34.29 -11.29 18.54
N ILE A 514 -33.22 -11.01 19.27
CA ILE A 514 -32.20 -10.02 18.90
C ILE A 514 -31.50 -10.45 17.61
N ALA A 515 -31.10 -11.73 17.50
CA ALA A 515 -30.57 -12.28 16.25
C ALA A 515 -31.59 -12.19 15.10
N SER A 516 -32.87 -12.48 15.34
CA SER A 516 -33.92 -12.39 14.32
C SER A 516 -34.12 -10.97 13.78
N PHE A 517 -33.94 -9.94 14.61
CA PHE A 517 -33.95 -8.54 14.19
C PHE A 517 -32.81 -8.24 13.19
N PHE A 518 -31.57 -8.61 13.50
CA PHE A 518 -30.44 -8.40 12.60
C PHE A 518 -30.54 -9.26 11.32
N MET A 519 -30.91 -10.54 11.42
CA MET A 519 -30.96 -11.47 10.29
C MET A 519 -32.00 -11.12 9.20
N ARG A 520 -33.04 -10.33 9.48
CA ARG A 520 -34.27 -10.30 8.64
C ARG A 520 -34.95 -8.94 8.44
N THR A 521 -34.32 -7.82 8.81
CA THR A 521 -34.97 -6.49 8.74
C THR A 521 -34.20 -5.48 7.90
N THR A 522 -34.92 -4.57 7.24
CA THR A 522 -34.32 -3.31 6.77
C THR A 522 -34.12 -2.32 7.93
N GLU A 523 -34.81 -2.58 9.04
CA GLU A 523 -34.80 -1.82 10.29
C GLU A 523 -33.50 -1.99 11.11
N ALA A 524 -32.68 -2.99 10.78
CA ALA A 524 -31.29 -3.10 11.23
C ALA A 524 -30.33 -2.16 10.48
N VAL A 525 -30.64 -1.74 9.24
CA VAL A 525 -29.75 -0.87 8.44
C VAL A 525 -29.40 0.46 9.13
N PRO A 526 -30.33 1.17 9.81
CA PRO A 526 -30.02 2.33 10.65
C PRO A 526 -28.97 2.06 11.75
N MET A 527 -28.89 0.84 12.30
CA MET A 527 -27.96 0.50 13.38
C MET A 527 -26.50 0.67 12.94
N ARG A 528 -26.22 0.41 11.65
CA ARG A 528 -24.91 0.56 11.01
C ARG A 528 -24.41 2.01 10.96
N TRP A 529 -25.28 2.99 11.22
CA TRP A 529 -24.98 4.43 11.22
C TRP A 529 -25.01 5.06 12.62
N ILE A 530 -25.11 4.24 13.67
CA ILE A 530 -25.03 4.70 15.06
C ILE A 530 -23.56 4.94 15.45
N ILE A 531 -23.33 6.00 16.21
CA ILE A 531 -22.13 6.20 17.03
C ILE A 531 -22.56 6.06 18.48
N ALA A 532 -22.20 4.94 19.10
CA ALA A 532 -22.56 4.65 20.49
C ALA A 532 -21.40 5.00 21.42
N ARG A 533 -21.65 5.77 22.50
CA ARG A 533 -20.69 5.94 23.59
C ARG A 533 -21.00 4.95 24.71
N HIS A 534 -20.12 3.99 24.93
CA HIS A 534 -20.26 2.95 25.95
C HIS A 534 -18.87 2.49 26.45
N PRO A 535 -18.76 1.73 27.57
CA PRO A 535 -17.49 1.14 27.96
C PRO A 535 -17.11 0.04 26.97
N ILE A 536 -15.85 -0.02 26.57
CA ILE A 536 -15.37 -1.10 25.69
C ILE A 536 -15.47 -2.48 26.41
N GLU A 537 -15.74 -3.54 25.67
CA GLU A 537 -15.94 -4.88 26.25
C GLU A 537 -14.71 -5.39 27.00
N TRP A 538 -13.53 -5.22 26.39
CA TRP A 538 -12.32 -5.97 26.75
C TRP A 538 -11.40 -5.23 27.74
N SER A 539 -11.95 -4.57 28.77
CA SER A 539 -11.18 -3.81 29.77
C SER A 539 -11.15 -4.37 31.19
N ASP A 540 -10.16 -3.94 31.97
CA ASP A 540 -10.00 -4.24 33.40
C ASP A 540 -11.11 -3.71 34.32
N LYS A 541 -11.90 -2.73 33.86
CA LYS A 541 -13.00 -2.10 34.63
C LYS A 541 -14.39 -2.56 34.22
N THR A 542 -14.57 -3.07 33.01
CA THR A 542 -15.88 -3.37 32.43
C THR A 542 -16.63 -4.37 33.31
N ARG A 543 -17.75 -3.94 33.89
CA ARG A 543 -18.54 -4.75 34.83
C ARG A 543 -19.39 -5.78 34.07
N PHE A 544 -18.91 -7.02 34.05
CA PHE A 544 -19.65 -8.16 33.47
C PHE A 544 -20.71 -8.74 34.42
N ASP A 545 -20.79 -8.30 35.67
CA ASP A 545 -21.72 -8.83 36.67
C ASP A 545 -23.18 -8.43 36.45
N ALA A 546 -23.44 -7.35 35.70
CA ALA A 546 -24.79 -6.94 35.29
C ALA A 546 -25.51 -7.99 34.42
N LEU A 547 -24.76 -8.84 33.70
CA LEU A 547 -25.31 -9.97 32.93
C LEU A 547 -25.84 -11.12 33.80
N PHE A 548 -25.75 -11.04 35.13
CA PHE A 548 -26.14 -12.09 36.07
C PHE A 548 -27.34 -11.68 36.94
N GLY A 549 -28.42 -11.22 36.32
CA GLY A 549 -29.67 -10.89 37.05
C GLY A 549 -30.86 -10.45 36.19
N GLY A 550 -30.62 -9.86 35.02
CA GLY A 550 -31.67 -9.47 34.08
C GLY A 550 -32.13 -10.61 33.17
N GLY A 551 -33.45 -10.78 33.01
CA GLY A 551 -34.08 -11.62 31.97
C GLY A 551 -34.40 -13.06 32.38
N SER A 552 -35.69 -13.42 32.28
CA SER A 552 -36.13 -14.83 32.25
C SER A 552 -35.67 -15.49 30.93
N ASP A 553 -34.96 -16.62 31.05
CA ASP A 553 -34.20 -17.37 30.01
C ASP A 553 -32.69 -17.06 29.95
N PHE A 554 -32.16 -16.08 30.69
CA PHE A 554 -30.73 -15.81 30.64
C PHE A 554 -29.88 -16.89 31.34
N GLU A 555 -28.71 -17.15 30.77
CA GLU A 555 -27.99 -18.41 30.92
C GLU A 555 -27.40 -18.70 32.33
N TRP A 556 -27.29 -17.69 33.19
CA TRP A 556 -26.40 -17.70 34.36
C TRP A 556 -27.12 -17.89 35.70
N SER A 557 -28.02 -18.86 35.77
CA SER A 557 -28.88 -19.15 36.94
C SER A 557 -28.16 -19.50 38.26
N THR A 558 -26.82 -19.62 38.27
CA THR A 558 -26.03 -19.76 39.51
C THR A 558 -24.75 -18.93 39.52
N LYS A 559 -24.43 -18.37 40.69
CA LYS A 559 -23.16 -17.68 41.01
C LYS A 559 -21.91 -18.49 40.62
N LYS A 560 -22.00 -19.82 40.62
CA LYS A 560 -20.92 -20.74 40.22
C LYS A 560 -20.66 -20.77 38.71
N GLN A 561 -21.70 -20.63 37.89
CA GLN A 561 -21.54 -20.50 36.43
C GLN A 561 -21.01 -19.10 36.09
N ALA A 562 -21.59 -18.04 36.67
CA ALA A 562 -21.12 -16.65 36.54
C ALA A 562 -19.63 -16.49 36.87
N THR A 563 -19.18 -17.00 38.03
CA THR A 563 -17.77 -16.95 38.44
C THR A 563 -16.84 -17.65 37.43
N ARG A 564 -17.27 -18.80 36.88
CA ARG A 564 -16.52 -19.53 35.85
C ARG A 564 -16.45 -18.76 34.52
N TYR A 565 -17.48 -17.99 34.17
CA TYR A 565 -17.51 -17.17 32.96
C TYR A 565 -16.54 -15.98 33.07
N LEU A 566 -16.60 -15.23 34.18
CA LEU A 566 -15.65 -14.16 34.50
C LEU A 566 -14.19 -14.66 34.47
N GLN A 567 -13.93 -15.87 34.95
CA GLN A 567 -12.59 -16.49 34.90
C GLN A 567 -12.08 -16.77 33.48
N LYS A 568 -12.96 -16.97 32.48
CA LYS A 568 -12.56 -17.10 31.07
C LYS A 568 -12.32 -15.73 30.42
N ILE A 569 -13.27 -14.80 30.56
CA ILE A 569 -13.21 -13.45 29.96
C ILE A 569 -11.89 -12.75 30.34
N ARG A 570 -11.40 -12.95 31.56
CA ARG A 570 -10.10 -12.43 32.04
C ARG A 570 -8.90 -12.76 31.14
N LYS A 571 -8.96 -13.77 30.26
CA LYS A 571 -7.91 -14.03 29.25
C LYS A 571 -7.97 -13.11 28.03
N PHE A 572 -9.15 -12.56 27.74
CA PHE A 572 -9.48 -11.78 26.54
C PHE A 572 -9.39 -10.26 26.78
N LEU A 573 -9.59 -9.82 28.04
CA LEU A 573 -9.30 -8.45 28.45
C LEU A 573 -7.90 -8.03 27.99
N TRP A 574 -7.75 -6.78 27.55
CA TRP A 574 -6.46 -6.21 27.15
C TRP A 574 -6.26 -4.78 27.66
N TRP A 575 -7.33 -4.01 27.84
CA TRP A 575 -7.21 -2.62 28.24
C TRP A 575 -7.11 -2.49 29.76
N ASP A 576 -5.87 -2.41 30.27
CA ASP A 576 -5.57 -2.06 31.66
C ASP A 576 -5.09 -0.60 31.83
N ALA A 577 -4.76 -0.20 33.07
CA ALA A 577 -4.25 1.14 33.37
C ALA A 577 -2.91 1.49 32.66
N ALA A 578 -2.06 0.50 32.35
CA ALA A 578 -0.82 0.73 31.61
C ALA A 578 -1.12 0.96 30.12
N VAL A 579 -2.06 0.20 29.54
CA VAL A 579 -2.56 0.45 28.18
C VAL A 579 -3.17 1.85 28.04
N THR A 580 -3.97 2.31 29.00
CA THR A 580 -4.51 3.69 29.01
C THR A 580 -3.41 4.75 28.88
N LYS A 581 -2.30 4.58 29.61
CA LYS A 581 -1.17 5.51 29.60
C LYS A 581 -0.34 5.40 28.32
N HIS A 582 -0.18 4.18 27.79
CA HIS A 582 0.68 3.90 26.64
C HIS A 582 0.04 4.32 25.31
N ALA A 583 -1.25 4.01 25.12
CA ALA A 583 -1.95 4.20 23.87
C ALA A 583 -2.79 5.50 23.80
N ASP A 584 -2.69 6.39 24.80
CA ASP A 584 -3.52 7.60 24.96
C ASP A 584 -5.03 7.30 24.84
N LEU A 585 -5.52 6.50 25.78
CA LEU A 585 -6.89 5.98 25.79
C LEU A 585 -7.66 6.34 27.08
N PRO A 586 -8.97 6.69 26.99
CA PRO A 586 -9.77 7.20 28.11
C PRO A 586 -9.65 6.43 29.43
N ALA A 587 -9.41 7.17 30.53
CA ALA A 587 -9.26 6.57 31.85
C ALA A 587 -10.55 5.96 32.42
N ASP A 588 -11.71 6.33 31.87
CA ASP A 588 -13.05 5.77 32.18
C ASP A 588 -13.43 4.56 31.31
N ARG A 589 -12.60 4.18 30.30
CA ARG A 589 -12.87 3.14 29.28
C ARG A 589 -14.00 3.45 28.31
N MET A 590 -14.61 4.63 28.40
CA MET A 590 -15.74 5.01 27.56
C MET A 590 -15.23 5.55 26.23
N VAL A 591 -15.72 4.98 25.12
CA VAL A 591 -15.29 5.34 23.77
C VAL A 591 -16.49 5.49 22.85
N TYR A 592 -16.34 6.30 21.81
CA TYR A 592 -17.29 6.36 20.70
C TYR A 592 -16.96 5.22 19.74
N CYS A 593 -17.82 4.21 19.68
CA CYS A 593 -17.69 3.06 18.80
C CYS A 593 -18.44 3.30 17.48
N TYR A 594 -17.89 2.74 16.39
CA TYR A 594 -18.41 2.88 15.04
C TYR A 594 -18.59 1.50 14.40
N HIS A 595 -19.65 1.30 13.61
CA HIS A 595 -19.71 0.14 12.74
C HIS A 595 -18.54 0.22 11.74
N PRO A 596 -17.55 -0.70 11.79
CA PRO A 596 -16.22 -0.43 11.23
C PRO A 596 -16.22 -0.39 9.70
N TYR A 597 -16.95 -1.30 9.05
CA TYR A 597 -17.13 -1.31 7.59
C TYR A 597 -17.86 -0.06 7.07
N THR A 598 -18.86 0.44 7.80
CA THR A 598 -19.55 1.70 7.48
C THR A 598 -18.62 2.89 7.60
N LEU A 599 -17.79 2.95 8.65
CA LEU A 599 -16.79 4.00 8.83
C LEU A 599 -15.74 3.97 7.70
N LEU A 600 -15.16 2.81 7.38
CA LEU A 600 -14.19 2.68 6.28
C LEU A 600 -14.80 3.07 4.92
N ALA A 601 -16.04 2.68 4.66
CA ALA A 601 -16.74 3.06 3.44
C ALA A 601 -17.10 4.57 3.41
N TYR A 602 -17.47 5.16 4.54
CA TYR A 602 -17.69 6.61 4.67
C TYR A 602 -16.39 7.40 4.41
N LEU A 603 -15.28 6.99 5.03
CA LEU A 603 -13.95 7.56 4.85
C LEU A 603 -13.46 7.44 3.39
N SER A 604 -13.66 6.29 2.75
CA SER A 604 -13.38 6.09 1.32
C SER A 604 -14.16 7.10 0.46
N ARG A 605 -15.46 7.28 0.74
CA ARG A 605 -16.27 8.28 0.03
C ARG A 605 -15.89 9.72 0.38
N SER A 606 -15.34 10.01 1.56
CA SER A 606 -14.77 11.32 1.93
C SER A 606 -13.53 11.62 1.07
N GLN A 607 -12.60 10.67 0.99
CA GLN A 607 -11.45 10.76 0.09
C GLN A 607 -11.89 10.93 -1.37
N ALA A 608 -12.96 10.28 -1.82
CA ALA A 608 -13.53 10.48 -3.16
C ALA A 608 -14.12 11.88 -3.37
N ARG A 609 -14.84 12.43 -2.38
CA ARG A 609 -15.35 13.82 -2.41
C ARG A 609 -14.19 14.82 -2.50
N ASN A 610 -13.15 14.61 -1.72
CA ASN A 610 -11.98 15.50 -1.67
C ASN A 610 -11.10 15.38 -2.93
N ALA A 611 -10.91 14.17 -3.47
CA ALA A 611 -10.30 13.96 -4.78
C ALA A 611 -11.11 14.67 -5.89
N ARG A 612 -12.43 14.47 -5.97
CA ARG A 612 -13.29 15.16 -6.95
C ARG A 612 -13.32 16.69 -6.82
N ARG A 613 -13.03 17.24 -5.63
CA ARG A 613 -12.84 18.69 -5.41
C ARG A 613 -11.52 19.19 -6.03
N ALA A 614 -10.49 18.35 -6.12
CA ALA A 614 -9.24 18.66 -6.83
C ALA A 614 -9.31 18.33 -8.33
N ASP A 615 -9.84 17.17 -8.71
CA ASP A 615 -9.93 16.65 -10.09
C ASP A 615 -10.84 17.50 -11.00
N LYS A 616 -11.66 18.40 -10.45
CA LYS A 616 -12.36 19.44 -11.24
C LYS A 616 -11.41 20.39 -11.99
N ASN A 617 -10.10 20.34 -11.71
CA ASN A 617 -9.04 21.04 -12.44
C ASN A 617 -8.31 20.15 -13.48
N GLY A 618 -8.68 18.87 -13.63
CA GLY A 618 -8.04 17.89 -14.52
C GLY A 618 -9.03 17.21 -15.47
N GLY A 619 -9.28 17.82 -16.63
CA GLY A 619 -10.27 17.34 -17.59
C GLY A 619 -9.90 16.05 -18.33
N LEU A 620 -10.92 15.34 -18.82
CA LEU A 620 -10.81 14.22 -19.77
C LEU A 620 -9.90 14.58 -20.95
N GLN A 621 -9.10 13.63 -21.42
CA GLN A 621 -8.13 13.84 -22.49
C GLN A 621 -8.50 13.04 -23.74
N GLU A 622 -8.43 13.68 -24.90
CA GLU A 622 -8.64 12.99 -26.18
C GLU A 622 -7.40 12.19 -26.61
N ALA A 623 -7.64 10.97 -27.09
CA ALA A 623 -6.64 10.11 -27.70
C ALA A 623 -6.89 9.95 -29.21
N PHE A 624 -5.88 9.44 -29.92
CA PHE A 624 -6.01 9.08 -31.33
C PHE A 624 -6.72 7.73 -31.53
N THR A 625 -7.43 7.58 -32.66
CA THR A 625 -8.04 6.32 -33.12
C THR A 625 -7.00 5.37 -33.73
N GLY A 626 -7.36 4.09 -33.91
CA GLY A 626 -6.43 3.05 -34.40
C GLY A 626 -5.76 3.35 -35.74
N ASP A 627 -6.49 3.92 -36.71
CA ASP A 627 -5.94 4.26 -38.03
C ASP A 627 -5.06 5.52 -38.01
N GLU A 628 -5.35 6.47 -37.12
CA GLU A 628 -4.49 7.63 -36.88
C GLU A 628 -3.19 7.20 -36.21
N LEU A 629 -3.26 6.37 -35.16
CA LEU A 629 -2.11 5.79 -34.48
C LEU A 629 -1.20 5.02 -35.46
N ARG A 630 -1.78 4.25 -36.40
CA ARG A 630 -1.00 3.51 -37.41
C ARG A 630 -0.24 4.43 -38.37
N LYS A 631 -0.82 5.57 -38.78
CA LYS A 631 -0.15 6.57 -39.61
C LYS A 631 0.96 7.28 -38.81
N GLN A 632 0.62 7.73 -37.60
CA GLN A 632 1.54 8.44 -36.73
C GLN A 632 2.74 7.57 -36.32
N ALA A 633 2.55 6.27 -36.06
CA ALA A 633 3.64 5.35 -35.72
C ALA A 633 4.64 5.13 -36.87
N LEU A 634 4.27 5.40 -38.13
CA LEU A 634 5.19 5.39 -39.27
C LEU A 634 5.98 6.71 -39.35
N GLN A 635 5.34 7.85 -39.07
CA GLN A 635 5.99 9.16 -39.00
C GLN A 635 6.96 9.25 -37.82
N ASP A 636 6.50 8.91 -36.60
CA ASP A 636 7.32 8.85 -35.38
C ASP A 636 8.56 7.94 -35.56
N ARG A 637 8.49 6.90 -36.42
CA ARG A 637 9.63 6.03 -36.77
C ARG A 637 10.56 6.63 -37.83
N ALA A 638 10.02 7.37 -38.80
CA ALA A 638 10.82 8.05 -39.81
C ALA A 638 11.62 9.21 -39.19
N GLU A 639 11.02 9.94 -38.24
CA GLU A 639 11.68 10.99 -37.46
C GLU A 639 12.76 10.41 -36.53
N ASP A 640 12.46 9.35 -35.76
CA ASP A 640 13.46 8.60 -34.98
C ASP A 640 14.64 8.15 -35.87
N ALA A 641 14.40 7.74 -37.11
CA ALA A 641 15.44 7.27 -38.04
C ALA A 641 16.26 8.41 -38.68
N LEU A 642 15.60 9.49 -39.13
CA LEU A 642 16.28 10.66 -39.70
C LEU A 642 17.17 11.38 -38.67
N GLY A 643 16.71 11.47 -37.41
CA GLY A 643 17.51 11.95 -36.28
C GLY A 643 18.66 11.03 -35.86
N GLN A 644 18.77 9.83 -36.45
CA GLN A 644 19.89 8.90 -36.25
C GLN A 644 20.78 8.73 -37.50
N SER A 645 20.33 9.13 -38.70
CA SER A 645 21.10 8.98 -39.96
C SER A 645 21.86 10.21 -40.41
N LEU A 646 21.47 11.42 -39.96
CA LEU A 646 22.08 12.70 -40.35
C LEU A 646 23.54 12.91 -39.87
N ASP A 647 24.11 11.96 -39.14
CA ASP A 647 25.43 12.09 -38.49
C ASP A 647 26.51 11.13 -39.03
N ASN A 648 26.17 10.22 -39.95
CA ASN A 648 27.12 9.22 -40.48
C ASN A 648 27.83 9.71 -41.75
N CYS A 649 28.66 10.75 -41.62
CA CYS A 649 29.63 11.16 -42.63
C CYS A 649 31.05 11.27 -42.04
N ASN A 650 32.04 10.74 -42.78
CA ASN A 650 33.48 10.84 -42.53
C ASN A 650 34.03 10.19 -41.24
N LEU A 651 34.34 8.90 -41.32
CA LEU A 651 35.62 8.38 -40.81
C LEU A 651 36.37 7.68 -41.96
N THR A 652 37.30 8.41 -42.56
CA THR A 652 38.31 7.86 -43.47
C THR A 652 39.40 7.19 -42.65
N PHE A 653 39.73 5.95 -42.96
CA PHE A 653 41.00 5.34 -42.55
C PHE A 653 42.03 5.56 -43.67
N THR A 654 43.26 5.89 -43.29
CA THR A 654 44.42 6.04 -44.19
C THR A 654 45.45 4.96 -43.88
N ASP A 655 46.22 4.59 -44.90
CA ASP A 655 47.10 3.41 -44.94
C ASP A 655 48.44 3.54 -44.18
N ASP A 656 49.29 2.53 -44.38
CA ASP A 656 50.75 2.38 -44.14
C ASP A 656 51.14 1.30 -43.09
N LEU A 657 52.16 0.44 -43.24
CA LEU A 657 53.10 0.00 -44.31
C LEU A 657 53.82 -1.29 -43.79
N ASP A 658 54.52 -2.20 -44.50
CA ASP A 658 54.90 -2.44 -45.91
C ASP A 658 55.27 -3.95 -46.13
N GLY A 659 55.36 -4.41 -47.39
CA GLY A 659 56.06 -5.66 -47.83
C GLY A 659 55.31 -7.01 -47.67
N GLY A 660 55.39 -7.99 -48.58
CA GLY A 660 56.18 -8.15 -49.82
C GLY A 660 56.77 -9.59 -49.88
N GLU A 661 56.84 -10.32 -50.99
CA GLU A 661 56.42 -10.13 -52.39
C GLU A 661 56.05 -11.49 -53.05
N ASN A 662 55.37 -11.46 -54.21
CA ASN A 662 55.48 -12.42 -55.36
C ASN A 662 55.22 -13.95 -55.17
N THR A 663 54.63 -14.70 -56.10
CA THR A 663 54.10 -14.41 -57.46
C THR A 663 53.04 -15.45 -57.85
N ASP A 664 52.11 -15.05 -58.73
CA ASP A 664 51.47 -15.83 -59.83
C ASP A 664 50.90 -17.26 -59.62
N GLN A 665 49.77 -17.65 -60.22
CA GLN A 665 48.63 -16.92 -60.79
C GLN A 665 47.55 -17.96 -61.13
N LEU A 666 46.26 -17.67 -60.90
CA LEU A 666 45.07 -18.07 -61.69
C LEU A 666 43.78 -17.84 -60.88
N ALA A 667 42.79 -17.24 -61.52
CA ALA A 667 41.48 -16.82 -60.99
C ALA A 667 40.38 -17.21 -62.02
N PRO A 668 39.07 -16.99 -61.79
CA PRO A 668 38.44 -16.28 -60.67
C PRO A 668 37.19 -16.94 -60.04
N GLU A 669 36.72 -16.30 -58.95
CA GLU A 669 35.32 -16.17 -58.47
C GLU A 669 34.49 -17.46 -58.16
N ASP A 670 34.16 -17.71 -56.89
CA ASP A 670 33.08 -17.12 -56.06
C ASP A 670 31.71 -17.84 -56.23
N ASN A 671 30.87 -18.04 -55.21
CA ASN A 671 30.85 -17.50 -53.84
C ASN A 671 30.25 -18.55 -52.84
N LYS A 672 30.59 -18.49 -51.54
CA LYS A 672 30.01 -19.30 -50.44
C LYS A 672 29.84 -18.43 -49.19
N ASN A 673 28.77 -18.55 -48.36
CA ASN A 673 28.48 -19.65 -47.40
C ASN A 673 29.67 -19.86 -46.42
N GLU A 674 29.56 -19.97 -45.08
CA GLU A 674 28.51 -20.37 -44.12
C GLU A 674 28.46 -19.38 -42.92
N ARG A 675 27.57 -19.38 -41.90
CA ARG A 675 26.62 -20.33 -41.25
C ARG A 675 27.19 -21.19 -40.09
N TRP A 676 26.87 -20.76 -38.86
CA TRP A 676 26.68 -21.51 -37.60
C TRP A 676 27.10 -22.99 -37.49
N MET A 677 27.99 -23.32 -36.53
CA MET A 677 28.09 -24.55 -35.68
C MET A 677 29.44 -24.54 -34.93
N GLU A 678 29.69 -25.21 -33.79
CA GLU A 678 28.82 -25.64 -32.68
C GLU A 678 29.68 -25.74 -31.38
N TRP A 679 29.22 -26.36 -30.29
CA TRP A 679 29.98 -26.49 -29.02
C TRP A 679 30.42 -27.94 -28.76
N ASP A 680 31.68 -28.14 -28.37
CA ASP A 680 32.20 -29.46 -27.95
C ASP A 680 31.64 -29.93 -26.60
N GLN A 681 31.46 -31.24 -26.47
CA GLN A 681 31.08 -31.93 -25.24
C GLN A 681 32.27 -32.74 -24.69
N GLY A 682 32.37 -32.86 -23.36
CA GLY A 682 33.35 -33.72 -22.70
C GLY A 682 32.69 -34.99 -22.16
N GLU A 683 33.14 -36.15 -22.64
CA GLU A 683 32.66 -37.47 -22.21
C GLU A 683 33.33 -37.92 -20.90
N TRP A 684 32.60 -38.69 -20.07
CA TRP A 684 33.13 -39.79 -19.26
C TRP A 684 32.03 -40.85 -19.10
N GLU A 685 32.42 -42.13 -19.12
CA GLU A 685 31.53 -43.30 -19.27
C GLU A 685 30.96 -43.87 -17.94
N PRO A 686 29.98 -44.79 -17.99
CA PRO A 686 29.05 -45.04 -16.87
C PRO A 686 29.33 -46.29 -16.02
N GLU A 687 28.81 -46.27 -14.78
CA GLU A 687 28.17 -47.41 -14.09
C GLU A 687 27.08 -46.90 -13.12
#